data_AF-A0A353E8I6-F1
#
_entry.id   AF-A0A353E8I6-F1
#
_cell.length_a   1.000
_cell.length_b   1.000
_cell.length_c   1.000
_cell.angle_alpha   90.00
_cell.angle_beta   90.00
_cell.angle_gamma   90.00
#
_symmetry.space_group_name_H-M   'P 1'
#
loop_
_entity.id
_entity.type
_entity.pdbx_description
1 polymer ?
#
loop_
_entity_poly.entity_id
_entity_poly.type
_entity_poly.pdbx_seq_one_letter_code
_entity_poly.pdbx_strand_id
1 'polypeptide(L)'
;MATEAKTTNYWIASNALYIQLNAMGNPNRIQGNAVSGASILCYIQGIEGLGYDAGHNYQRWQLAAYPSEFPDTAARYVYAAIPRKRTSDNDVAIISYPSQQIDIYGKTIEDNPKQLGDENYYYIFLQGIISEVETDNSGNRSREWKQNFNCGSLATDEALASGGEGQWWKYNSVTDSITFLKTILDATFDKISVKTADIKRLFLGGKELNGIADEDTVETSQEKVVTPQYLGQFGVKHFLAKDKDDTAQGLITFLKGLVAKGKLTAEEIAQFKRGATFGDEFIQGMLFGTGARIDERGNAEFESIMSRSSIIAKELIVNRQTAMESNFVFTESGMVETVTEIPATGEDGNTTYELTLQKRWDNDFTAFRENDVVLASINTLLEDGKYYDMWLRVLSVNTVTNTITVVCYPDDECPSGKNYPPCELARLIRWGSATDEDRQSCWYISSSEGLLVWLDHVTKPIIDKTNYSLAMGKLPDALGFIFQQFPTADKRDGAFYAKWMMAGSFQQIDYQGNPIYTTRDRGVWSLIVAQSDNPYRNGDGTIDTVYHLGCKWQCLKDKTTKPPTYSSTDWAFLEGNPYFTLEMISSKYWSFRLSDITATNEDGSWKVFTTLSVRGMLYNQDVTDSMTNVIWTRDSGNPTLDNKWALSHANVGNSLPITYEDLGLAAYSIGSVTFTCTAEIKDGETLISEEASATF
;
A
#
# COMPACT_ATOMS: atom_id res chain seq x y z
N MET A 1 51.18 -97.44 -41.78
CA MET A 1 50.41 -98.03 -40.67
C MET A 1 50.76 -97.26 -39.43
N ALA A 2 49.82 -96.44 -38.96
CA ALA A 2 49.81 -95.93 -37.59
C ALA A 2 48.41 -96.27 -37.08
N THR A 3 48.33 -97.26 -36.20
CA THR A 3 47.05 -97.70 -35.63
C THR A 3 46.98 -97.09 -34.24
N GLU A 4 46.38 -95.91 -34.13
CA GLU A 4 46.00 -95.39 -32.82
C GLU A 4 44.88 -96.25 -32.23
N ALA A 5 44.84 -96.37 -30.90
CA ALA A 5 43.75 -97.05 -30.22
C ALA A 5 42.43 -96.28 -30.46
N LYS A 6 41.43 -96.96 -31.02
CA LYS A 6 40.10 -96.38 -31.21
C LYS A 6 39.43 -96.16 -29.85
N THR A 7 38.55 -95.16 -29.77
CA THR A 7 37.78 -94.88 -28.54
C THR A 7 36.88 -96.04 -28.12
N THR A 8 36.59 -97.00 -29.01
CA THR A 8 35.85 -98.23 -28.65
C THR A 8 36.68 -99.29 -27.93
N ASN A 9 38.00 -99.09 -27.84
CA ASN A 9 38.95 -100.11 -27.39
C ASN A 9 39.48 -99.82 -25.98
N TYR A 10 39.05 -98.74 -25.35
CA TYR A 10 39.43 -98.41 -23.98
C TYR A 10 38.31 -97.62 -23.30
N TRP A 11 38.24 -97.71 -21.98
CA TRP A 11 37.38 -96.86 -21.16
C TRP A 11 38.17 -96.28 -20.00
N ILE A 12 37.90 -95.01 -19.72
CA ILE A 12 38.44 -94.25 -18.59
C ILE A 12 37.29 -93.44 -17.97
N ALA A 13 37.20 -93.40 -16.64
CA ALA A 13 36.19 -92.59 -15.98
C ALA A 13 36.42 -91.09 -16.26
N SER A 14 35.35 -90.33 -16.50
CA SER A 14 35.44 -88.91 -16.88
C SER A 14 36.10 -88.02 -15.82
N ASN A 15 36.11 -88.46 -14.56
CA ASN A 15 36.76 -87.79 -13.44
C ASN A 15 38.10 -88.44 -13.04
N ALA A 16 38.61 -89.43 -13.77
CA ALA A 16 39.82 -90.18 -13.41
C ALA A 16 41.08 -89.31 -13.39
N LEU A 17 41.14 -88.28 -14.23
CA LEU A 17 42.30 -87.44 -14.41
C LEU A 17 41.94 -85.97 -14.24
N TYR A 18 42.62 -85.31 -13.31
CA TYR A 18 42.54 -83.89 -13.10
C TYR A 18 43.88 -83.26 -13.47
N ILE A 19 43.90 -82.42 -14.49
CA ILE A 19 45.10 -81.69 -14.89
C ILE A 19 44.92 -80.24 -14.50
N GLN A 20 45.77 -79.76 -13.61
CA GLN A 20 45.87 -78.35 -13.27
C GLN A 20 47.16 -77.79 -13.85
N LEU A 21 47.04 -76.78 -14.71
CA LEU A 21 48.18 -75.96 -15.10
C LEU A 21 48.62 -75.19 -13.85
N ASN A 22 49.89 -75.35 -13.44
CA ASN A 22 50.33 -75.02 -12.08
C ASN A 22 50.07 -73.55 -11.69
N ALA A 23 49.58 -73.35 -10.46
CA ALA A 23 49.35 -72.09 -9.76
C ALA A 23 50.59 -71.20 -9.50
N MET A 24 51.81 -71.60 -9.89
CA MET A 24 53.03 -70.79 -9.77
C MET A 24 53.33 -69.88 -10.98
N GLY A 25 52.38 -69.73 -11.92
CA GLY A 25 52.48 -68.77 -13.03
C GLY A 25 53.44 -69.14 -14.17
N ASN A 26 54.10 -70.32 -14.13
CA ASN A 26 54.92 -70.80 -15.24
C ASN A 26 54.08 -71.66 -16.20
N PRO A 27 53.81 -71.21 -17.44
CA PRO A 27 52.98 -71.91 -18.41
C PRO A 27 53.60 -73.22 -18.93
N ASN A 28 54.87 -73.50 -18.64
CA ASN A 28 55.52 -74.74 -19.05
C ASN A 28 55.44 -75.86 -18.01
N ARG A 29 54.91 -75.59 -16.80
CA ARG A 29 54.82 -76.62 -15.75
C ARG A 29 53.38 -77.04 -15.50
N ILE A 30 53.13 -78.34 -15.58
CA ILE A 30 51.81 -78.93 -15.38
C ILE A 30 51.79 -79.83 -14.14
N GLN A 31 50.70 -79.77 -13.38
CA GLN A 31 50.43 -80.69 -12.28
C GLN A 31 49.24 -81.56 -12.68
N GLY A 32 49.54 -82.76 -13.19
CA GLY A 32 48.53 -83.80 -13.38
C GLY A 32 48.35 -84.58 -12.09
N ASN A 33 47.12 -84.74 -11.64
CA ASN A 33 46.74 -85.61 -10.53
C ASN A 33 45.74 -86.65 -11.04
N ALA A 34 45.96 -87.92 -10.71
CA ALA A 34 44.96 -88.96 -10.90
C ALA A 34 44.13 -89.08 -9.62
N VAL A 35 42.82 -89.25 -9.77
CA VAL A 35 41.94 -89.49 -8.62
C VAL A 35 42.30 -90.84 -8.00
N SER A 36 42.29 -90.92 -6.67
CA SER A 36 42.61 -92.16 -5.96
C SER A 36 41.68 -93.30 -6.43
N GLY A 37 42.26 -94.41 -6.86
CA GLY A 37 41.53 -95.56 -7.41
C GLY A 37 41.16 -95.45 -8.89
N ALA A 38 41.52 -94.37 -9.59
CA ALA A 38 41.32 -94.24 -11.03
C ALA A 38 42.09 -95.34 -11.80
N SER A 39 41.47 -95.87 -12.85
CA SER A 39 42.07 -96.91 -13.68
C SER A 39 41.64 -96.76 -15.13
N ILE A 40 42.50 -97.20 -16.05
CA ILE A 40 42.16 -97.38 -17.47
C ILE A 40 41.92 -98.86 -17.74
N LEU A 41 40.83 -99.15 -18.45
CA LEU A 41 40.52 -100.48 -18.97
C LEU A 41 40.74 -100.46 -20.48
N CYS A 42 41.43 -101.47 -21.01
CA CYS A 42 41.70 -101.57 -22.44
C CYS A 42 41.36 -102.96 -22.97
N TYR A 43 40.96 -102.99 -24.24
CA TYR A 43 40.78 -104.17 -25.07
C TYR A 43 41.20 -103.90 -26.50
N ILE A 44 42.35 -104.44 -26.89
CA ILE A 44 42.83 -104.37 -28.27
C ILE A 44 43.23 -105.77 -28.73
N GLN A 45 42.40 -106.34 -29.60
CA GLN A 45 42.67 -107.65 -30.20
C GLN A 45 43.89 -107.60 -31.12
N GLY A 46 44.77 -108.60 -31.02
CA GLY A 46 45.97 -108.72 -31.85
C GLY A 46 47.22 -108.00 -31.31
N ILE A 47 47.15 -107.38 -30.13
CA ILE A 47 48.32 -106.82 -29.43
C ILE A 47 48.54 -107.60 -28.13
N GLU A 48 49.72 -108.21 -28.01
CA GLU A 48 50.10 -109.00 -26.83
C GLU A 48 50.10 -108.12 -25.57
N GLY A 49 49.39 -108.56 -24.52
CA GLY A 49 49.28 -107.84 -23.24
C GLY A 49 48.15 -106.80 -23.13
N LEU A 50 47.49 -106.42 -24.23
CA LEU A 50 46.34 -105.49 -24.23
C LEU A 50 45.00 -106.14 -24.63
N GLY A 51 45.00 -107.45 -24.89
CA GLY A 51 43.78 -108.26 -25.06
C GLY A 51 43.18 -108.73 -23.72
N TYR A 52 42.30 -109.73 -23.74
CA TYR A 52 41.78 -110.33 -22.51
C TYR A 52 42.88 -110.96 -21.65
N ASP A 53 42.65 -110.98 -20.34
CA ASP A 53 43.40 -111.89 -19.46
C ASP A 53 43.06 -113.36 -19.73
N ALA A 54 43.79 -114.29 -19.11
CA ALA A 54 43.54 -115.72 -19.25
C ALA A 54 42.11 -116.14 -18.80
N GLY A 55 41.43 -115.31 -18.01
CA GLY A 55 40.06 -115.49 -17.54
C GLY A 55 39.00 -114.78 -18.38
N HIS A 56 39.35 -114.25 -19.55
CA HIS A 56 38.46 -113.51 -20.46
C HIS A 56 37.91 -112.19 -19.86
N ASN A 57 38.63 -111.55 -18.93
CA ASN A 57 38.29 -110.23 -18.40
C ASN A 57 39.13 -109.11 -19.04
N TYR A 58 38.54 -107.92 -19.12
CA TYR A 58 39.22 -106.72 -19.57
C TYR A 58 40.42 -106.40 -18.67
N GLN A 59 41.57 -106.13 -19.30
CA GLN A 59 42.76 -105.74 -18.56
C GLN A 59 42.60 -104.31 -18.01
N ARG A 60 42.98 -104.15 -16.74
CA ARG A 60 42.88 -102.89 -16.00
C ARG A 60 44.24 -102.50 -15.44
N TRP A 61 44.59 -101.22 -15.58
CA TRP A 61 45.77 -100.61 -14.95
C TRP A 61 45.34 -99.41 -14.13
N GLN A 62 45.87 -99.25 -12.92
CA GLN A 62 45.67 -98.02 -12.16
C GLN A 62 46.35 -96.86 -12.86
N LEU A 63 45.75 -95.67 -12.79
CA LEU A 63 46.30 -94.47 -13.40
C LEU A 63 47.11 -93.69 -12.37
N ALA A 64 48.32 -93.30 -12.77
CA ALA A 64 49.11 -92.31 -12.05
C ALA A 64 49.49 -91.16 -12.98
N ALA A 65 49.43 -89.96 -12.43
CA ALA A 65 49.94 -88.76 -13.07
C ALA A 65 50.97 -88.11 -12.14
N TYR A 66 52.06 -87.64 -12.73
CA TYR A 66 53.12 -86.94 -12.02
C TYR A 66 53.25 -85.52 -12.56
N PRO A 67 53.58 -84.53 -11.72
CA PRO A 67 53.93 -83.20 -12.18
C PRO A 67 55.06 -83.27 -13.21
N SER A 68 54.88 -82.59 -14.34
CA SER A 68 55.82 -82.59 -15.46
C SER A 68 56.11 -81.16 -15.90
N GLU A 69 57.35 -80.88 -16.30
CA GLU A 69 57.76 -79.59 -16.86
C GLU A 69 58.16 -79.78 -18.31
N PHE A 70 57.59 -78.95 -19.19
CA PHE A 70 57.82 -79.02 -20.62
C PHE A 70 59.05 -78.20 -21.00
N PRO A 71 59.97 -78.76 -21.81
CA PRO A 71 61.19 -78.06 -22.22
C PRO A 71 60.93 -76.98 -23.27
N ASP A 72 59.77 -76.99 -23.94
CA ASP A 72 59.43 -76.05 -25.01
C ASP A 72 57.98 -75.53 -24.90
N THR A 73 57.65 -74.58 -25.76
CA THR A 73 56.35 -73.91 -25.80
C THR A 73 55.32 -74.59 -26.70
N ALA A 74 55.67 -75.70 -27.37
CA ALA A 74 54.81 -76.35 -28.35
C ALA A 74 53.61 -77.06 -27.67
N ALA A 75 52.59 -77.37 -28.47
CA ALA A 75 51.43 -78.13 -28.01
C ALA A 75 51.83 -79.53 -27.50
N ARG A 76 51.08 -80.05 -26.52
CA ARG A 76 51.32 -81.36 -25.91
C ARG A 76 50.06 -82.20 -25.97
N TYR A 77 50.21 -83.48 -26.28
CA TYR A 77 49.11 -84.42 -26.43
C TYR A 77 49.06 -85.35 -25.22
N VAL A 78 47.88 -85.62 -24.67
CA VAL A 78 47.74 -86.41 -23.44
C VAL A 78 47.53 -87.89 -23.78
N TYR A 79 48.43 -88.75 -23.30
CA TYR A 79 48.39 -90.20 -23.48
C TYR A 79 48.46 -90.94 -22.14
N ALA A 80 47.90 -92.15 -22.08
CA ALA A 80 48.22 -93.12 -21.04
C ALA A 80 49.27 -94.10 -21.56
N ALA A 81 50.43 -94.17 -20.90
CA ALA A 81 51.51 -95.10 -21.20
C ALA A 81 51.36 -96.36 -20.34
N ILE A 82 51.07 -97.50 -20.99
CA ILE A 82 50.82 -98.80 -20.39
C ILE A 82 52.04 -99.70 -20.61
N PRO A 83 52.64 -100.32 -19.57
CA PRO A 83 53.79 -101.21 -19.75
C PRO A 83 53.46 -102.41 -20.67
N ARG A 84 54.33 -102.73 -21.64
CA ARG A 84 54.12 -103.87 -22.56
C ARG A 84 54.27 -105.23 -21.90
N LYS A 85 55.19 -105.34 -20.95
CA LYS A 85 55.40 -106.54 -20.14
C LYS A 85 54.87 -106.28 -18.75
N ARG A 86 53.95 -107.13 -18.27
CA ARG A 86 53.54 -107.10 -16.88
C ARG A 86 54.62 -107.72 -16.01
N THR A 87 55.12 -106.95 -15.05
CA THR A 87 56.10 -107.40 -14.06
C THR A 87 55.46 -107.67 -12.70
N SER A 88 54.28 -107.08 -12.43
CA SER A 88 53.52 -107.28 -11.19
C SER A 88 52.01 -107.03 -11.38
N ASP A 89 51.18 -107.51 -10.44
CA ASP A 89 49.72 -107.28 -10.47
C ASP A 89 49.32 -105.80 -10.23
N ASN A 90 50.27 -104.96 -9.79
CA ASN A 90 50.06 -103.53 -9.49
C ASN A 90 50.70 -102.60 -10.52
N ASP A 91 50.95 -103.07 -11.74
CA ASP A 91 51.52 -102.23 -12.79
C ASP A 91 50.58 -101.04 -13.11
N VAL A 92 51.17 -99.85 -13.17
CA VAL A 92 50.44 -98.58 -13.26
C VAL A 92 50.60 -97.98 -14.66
N ALA A 93 49.51 -97.48 -15.24
CA ALA A 93 49.52 -96.70 -16.45
C ALA A 93 49.84 -95.23 -16.11
N ILE A 94 50.91 -94.69 -16.71
CA ILE A 94 51.40 -93.35 -16.40
C ILE A 94 50.91 -92.37 -17.46
N ILE A 95 50.37 -91.23 -17.02
CA ILE A 95 50.00 -90.17 -17.95
C ILE A 95 51.27 -89.51 -18.51
N SER A 96 51.34 -89.45 -19.84
CA SER A 96 52.45 -88.91 -20.60
C SER A 96 51.97 -87.81 -21.56
N TYR A 97 52.89 -86.91 -21.90
CA TYR A 97 52.63 -85.68 -22.63
C TYR A 97 53.59 -85.48 -23.82
N PRO A 98 53.57 -86.34 -24.85
CA PRO A 98 54.39 -86.16 -26.04
C PRO A 98 54.12 -84.83 -26.78
N SER A 99 55.13 -84.31 -27.48
CA SER A 99 55.06 -83.08 -28.30
C SER A 99 54.28 -83.25 -29.61
N GLN A 100 54.04 -84.49 -30.03
CA GLN A 100 53.33 -84.83 -31.27
C GLN A 100 52.42 -86.02 -31.03
N GLN A 101 51.44 -86.23 -31.89
CA GLN A 101 50.64 -87.45 -31.86
C GLN A 101 51.50 -88.65 -32.23
N ILE A 102 51.35 -89.71 -31.46
CA ILE A 102 52.11 -90.96 -31.59
C ILE A 102 51.15 -92.14 -31.70
N ASP A 103 51.58 -93.16 -32.43
CA ASP A 103 50.87 -94.43 -32.52
C ASP A 103 50.96 -95.24 -31.22
N ILE A 104 50.27 -96.38 -31.18
CA ILE A 104 50.25 -97.24 -29.98
C ILE A 104 51.63 -97.75 -29.55
N TYR A 105 52.62 -97.75 -30.44
CA TYR A 105 53.98 -98.19 -30.14
C TYR A 105 54.94 -97.05 -29.79
N GLY A 106 54.45 -95.80 -29.78
CA GLY A 106 55.21 -94.62 -29.42
C GLY A 106 55.98 -93.98 -30.59
N LYS A 107 55.62 -94.28 -31.84
CA LYS A 107 56.21 -93.65 -33.04
C LYS A 107 55.35 -92.52 -33.57
N THR A 108 55.97 -91.48 -34.14
CA THR A 108 55.26 -90.33 -34.73
C THR A 108 54.38 -90.74 -35.91
N ILE A 109 53.22 -90.09 -36.04
CA ILE A 109 52.24 -90.35 -37.11
C ILE A 109 52.55 -89.44 -38.31
N GLU A 110 53.69 -89.69 -38.97
CA GLU A 110 54.14 -89.00 -40.18
C GLU A 110 54.67 -90.02 -41.21
N ASP A 111 54.89 -89.62 -42.46
CA ASP A 111 55.32 -90.54 -43.55
C ASP A 111 56.66 -91.26 -43.28
N ASN A 112 57.50 -90.77 -42.36
CA ASN A 112 58.73 -91.44 -41.90
C ASN A 112 58.78 -91.51 -40.35
N PRO A 113 58.25 -92.59 -39.73
CA PRO A 113 57.97 -92.65 -38.30
C PRO A 113 59.24 -92.70 -37.44
N LYS A 114 59.36 -91.77 -36.48
CA LYS A 114 60.46 -91.70 -35.50
C LYS A 114 59.97 -92.16 -34.12
N GLN A 115 60.81 -92.87 -33.37
CA GLN A 115 60.49 -93.29 -32.00
C GLN A 115 60.56 -92.08 -31.05
N LEU A 116 59.43 -91.71 -30.44
CA LEU A 116 59.32 -90.59 -29.50
C LEU A 116 58.99 -91.06 -28.08
N GLY A 117 58.15 -92.09 -27.95
CA GLY A 117 57.87 -92.77 -26.68
C GLY A 117 58.90 -93.86 -26.34
N ASP A 118 58.92 -94.30 -25.09
CA ASP A 118 59.72 -95.43 -24.65
C ASP A 118 59.15 -96.74 -25.23
N GLU A 119 60.01 -97.57 -25.84
CA GLU A 119 59.64 -98.82 -26.51
C GLU A 119 59.08 -99.88 -25.54
N ASN A 120 59.27 -99.70 -24.23
CA ASN A 120 58.73 -100.58 -23.20
C ASN A 120 57.25 -100.35 -22.89
N TYR A 121 56.62 -99.32 -23.47
CA TYR A 121 55.23 -98.95 -23.23
C TYR A 121 54.37 -98.98 -24.51
N TYR A 122 53.06 -99.14 -24.31
CA TYR A 122 52.01 -98.86 -25.26
C TYR A 122 51.35 -97.52 -24.92
N TYR A 123 50.99 -96.73 -25.94
CA TYR A 123 50.45 -95.39 -25.76
C TYR A 123 49.00 -95.29 -26.22
N ILE A 124 48.10 -94.91 -25.33
CA ILE A 124 46.66 -94.71 -25.62
C ILE A 124 46.35 -93.22 -25.62
N PHE A 125 45.91 -92.68 -26.77
CA PHE A 125 45.58 -91.26 -26.88
C PHE A 125 44.27 -90.94 -26.16
N LEU A 126 44.31 -90.02 -25.20
CA LEU A 126 43.15 -89.64 -24.38
C LEU A 126 42.41 -88.40 -24.93
N GLN A 127 42.66 -88.02 -26.19
CA GLN A 127 42.00 -86.91 -26.91
C GLN A 127 42.15 -85.53 -26.23
N GLY A 128 43.13 -85.40 -25.32
CA GLY A 128 43.48 -84.13 -24.71
C GLY A 128 44.63 -83.45 -25.46
N ILE A 129 44.45 -82.17 -25.79
CA ILE A 129 45.50 -81.33 -26.37
C ILE A 129 45.70 -80.12 -25.45
N ILE A 130 46.92 -79.96 -24.96
CA ILE A 130 47.36 -78.74 -24.30
C ILE A 130 47.95 -77.87 -25.41
N SER A 131 47.42 -76.67 -25.61
CA SER A 131 47.87 -75.75 -26.65
C SER A 131 49.33 -75.35 -26.47
N GLU A 132 49.91 -74.75 -27.49
CA GLU A 132 51.13 -73.97 -27.34
C GLU A 132 50.93 -72.77 -26.40
N VAL A 133 52.03 -72.21 -25.90
CA VAL A 133 51.97 -71.02 -25.02
C VAL A 133 51.59 -69.80 -25.83
N GLU A 134 50.42 -69.24 -25.56
CA GLU A 134 49.98 -67.96 -26.11
C GLU A 134 50.39 -66.83 -25.17
N THR A 135 50.79 -65.68 -25.73
CA THR A 135 51.16 -64.49 -24.96
C THR A 135 50.22 -63.37 -25.32
N ASP A 136 49.50 -62.83 -24.34
CA ASP A 136 48.60 -61.72 -24.59
C ASP A 136 49.36 -60.40 -24.76
N ASN A 137 48.65 -59.35 -25.18
CA ASN A 137 49.23 -58.01 -25.40
C ASN A 137 49.80 -57.37 -24.13
N SER A 138 49.59 -57.96 -22.95
CA SER A 138 50.14 -57.52 -21.66
C SER A 138 51.37 -58.33 -21.24
N GLY A 139 51.84 -59.26 -22.09
CA GLY A 139 53.02 -60.10 -21.83
C GLY A 139 52.74 -61.32 -20.95
N ASN A 140 51.47 -61.59 -20.60
CA ASN A 140 51.12 -62.76 -19.81
C ASN A 140 51.07 -63.99 -20.69
N ARG A 141 51.79 -65.03 -20.27
CA ARG A 141 51.93 -66.28 -21.01
C ARG A 141 50.99 -67.32 -20.43
N SER A 142 50.11 -67.88 -21.25
CA SER A 142 49.13 -68.89 -20.83
C SER A 142 49.08 -70.06 -21.82
N ARG A 143 48.53 -71.19 -21.38
CA ARG A 143 48.16 -72.30 -22.26
C ARG A 143 46.69 -72.56 -22.12
N GLU A 144 46.03 -72.84 -23.23
CA GLU A 144 44.67 -73.32 -23.28
C GLU A 144 44.67 -74.84 -23.29
N TRP A 145 43.87 -75.45 -22.42
CA TRP A 145 43.63 -76.89 -22.48
C TRP A 145 42.36 -77.13 -23.30
N LYS A 146 42.53 -77.77 -24.46
CA LYS A 146 41.44 -78.16 -25.35
C LYS A 146 41.27 -79.67 -25.23
N GLN A 147 40.27 -80.09 -24.47
CA GLN A 147 39.98 -81.51 -24.29
C GLN A 147 38.54 -81.86 -24.65
N ASN A 148 38.42 -82.86 -25.52
CA ASN A 148 37.18 -83.56 -25.82
C ASN A 148 37.29 -84.99 -25.26
N PHE A 149 36.80 -85.21 -24.03
CA PHE A 149 36.74 -86.56 -23.48
C PHE A 149 35.57 -87.32 -24.10
N ASN A 150 35.86 -88.07 -25.16
CA ASN A 150 34.99 -89.18 -25.53
C ASN A 150 35.33 -90.34 -24.59
N CYS A 151 34.48 -90.60 -23.59
CA CYS A 151 34.72 -91.55 -22.49
C CYS A 151 34.65 -93.00 -22.99
N GLY A 152 35.62 -93.36 -23.84
CA GLY A 152 35.58 -94.44 -24.83
C GLY A 152 34.75 -95.68 -24.48
N SER A 153 33.99 -96.19 -25.44
CA SER A 153 33.06 -97.29 -25.20
C SER A 153 33.65 -98.68 -25.47
N LEU A 154 34.03 -99.43 -24.41
CA LEU A 154 34.29 -100.88 -24.52
C LEU A 154 33.07 -101.67 -25.05
N ALA A 155 33.25 -102.35 -26.18
CA ALA A 155 32.28 -103.33 -26.69
C ALA A 155 32.74 -104.76 -26.34
N THR A 156 31.81 -105.63 -25.92
CA THR A 156 32.09 -107.06 -25.72
C THR A 156 32.19 -107.78 -27.06
N ASP A 157 32.94 -108.89 -27.10
CA ASP A 157 33.11 -109.70 -28.32
C ASP A 157 31.77 -110.20 -28.86
N GLU A 158 30.81 -110.51 -27.97
CA GLU A 158 29.45 -110.88 -28.33
C GLU A 158 28.66 -109.71 -28.94
N ALA A 159 28.89 -108.47 -28.51
CA ALA A 159 28.23 -107.30 -29.10
C ALA A 159 28.78 -106.97 -30.49
N LEU A 160 30.09 -107.14 -30.70
CA LEU A 160 30.75 -106.94 -32.00
C LEU A 160 30.42 -108.05 -33.01
N ALA A 161 30.31 -109.31 -32.58
CA ALA A 161 30.00 -110.46 -33.45
C ALA A 161 28.53 -110.52 -33.89
N SER A 162 27.62 -109.87 -33.16
CA SER A 162 26.17 -109.89 -33.41
C SER A 162 25.67 -108.75 -34.33
N GLY A 163 26.56 -107.86 -34.79
CA GLY A 163 26.17 -106.73 -35.64
C GLY A 163 25.24 -105.70 -34.97
N GLY A 164 25.18 -105.67 -33.64
CA GLY A 164 24.40 -104.70 -32.87
C GLY A 164 25.25 -103.53 -32.36
N GLU A 165 24.65 -102.34 -32.26
CA GLU A 165 25.16 -101.28 -31.39
C GLU A 165 25.14 -101.81 -29.95
N GLY A 166 26.33 -101.93 -29.34
CA GLY A 166 26.51 -102.56 -28.04
C GLY A 166 25.60 -101.96 -26.96
N GLN A 167 24.67 -102.76 -26.46
CA GLN A 167 23.90 -102.51 -25.25
C GLN A 167 24.86 -102.56 -24.04
N TRP A 168 24.96 -101.45 -23.31
CA TRP A 168 25.75 -101.37 -22.09
C TRP A 168 24.92 -101.76 -20.88
N TRP A 169 25.51 -102.55 -19.98
CA TRP A 169 24.96 -102.77 -18.66
C TRP A 169 24.92 -101.46 -17.86
N LYS A 170 23.68 -101.03 -17.61
CA LYS A 170 23.30 -100.04 -16.61
C LYS A 170 23.42 -100.70 -15.24
N TYR A 171 24.33 -100.23 -14.39
CA TYR A 171 24.37 -100.68 -13.00
C TYR A 171 23.10 -100.18 -12.30
N ASN A 172 22.24 -101.13 -11.93
CA ASN A 172 20.92 -100.92 -11.35
C ASN A 172 21.03 -100.77 -9.82
N SER A 173 21.13 -99.54 -9.31
CA SER A 173 20.46 -99.16 -8.06
C SER A 173 20.28 -97.63 -7.98
N VAL A 174 19.17 -97.22 -7.38
CA VAL A 174 18.40 -95.99 -7.63
C VAL A 174 18.96 -94.73 -6.93
N THR A 175 20.20 -94.72 -6.44
CA THR A 175 20.62 -93.69 -5.46
C THR A 175 21.73 -92.72 -5.92
N ASP A 176 22.51 -93.00 -6.97
CA ASP A 176 23.71 -92.18 -7.28
C ASP A 176 23.71 -91.43 -8.64
N SER A 177 22.58 -91.34 -9.35
CA SER A 177 22.52 -90.66 -10.67
C SER A 177 21.51 -89.51 -10.79
N ILE A 178 20.74 -89.22 -9.74
CA ILE A 178 19.73 -88.14 -9.71
C ILE A 178 20.21 -86.89 -8.95
N THR A 179 21.49 -86.83 -8.53
CA THR A 179 21.98 -85.74 -7.66
C THR A 179 23.01 -84.79 -8.29
N PHE A 180 23.22 -84.79 -9.62
CA PHE A 180 24.13 -83.79 -10.22
C PHE A 180 23.53 -82.90 -11.33
N LEU A 181 22.36 -83.22 -11.88
CA LEU A 181 21.59 -82.26 -12.71
C LEU A 181 20.73 -81.29 -11.88
N LYS A 182 20.88 -81.32 -10.56
CA LYS A 182 20.69 -80.17 -9.67
C LYS A 182 22.10 -79.88 -9.15
N THR A 183 22.84 -78.85 -9.59
CA THR A 183 22.67 -77.47 -9.13
C THR A 183 23.62 -76.55 -9.93
N ILE A 184 23.14 -75.85 -10.96
CA ILE A 184 23.34 -74.39 -10.98
C ILE A 184 21.95 -73.84 -10.74
N LEU A 185 21.60 -73.64 -9.47
CA LEU A 185 20.32 -73.03 -9.10
C LEU A 185 20.32 -71.52 -9.36
N ASP A 186 21.51 -70.92 -9.33
CA ASP A 186 21.80 -69.53 -9.61
C ASP A 186 23.25 -69.45 -10.11
N ALA A 187 23.50 -68.63 -11.12
CA ALA A 187 24.84 -68.33 -11.62
C ALA A 187 24.96 -66.83 -11.82
N THR A 188 25.87 -66.21 -11.08
CA THR A 188 26.23 -64.81 -11.25
C THR A 188 27.35 -64.72 -12.29
N PHE A 189 27.11 -63.96 -13.36
CA PHE A 189 28.09 -63.73 -14.42
C PHE A 189 28.54 -62.27 -14.36
N ASP A 190 29.85 -62.01 -14.33
CA ASP A 190 30.36 -60.63 -14.43
C ASP A 190 30.14 -60.05 -15.84
N LYS A 191 30.17 -60.89 -16.89
CA LYS A 191 29.84 -60.49 -18.26
C LYS A 191 29.36 -61.67 -19.09
N ILE A 192 28.20 -61.49 -19.74
CA ILE A 192 27.72 -62.37 -20.81
C ILE A 192 27.86 -61.60 -22.13
N SER A 193 28.63 -62.12 -23.09
CA SER A 193 28.69 -61.60 -24.47
C SER A 193 28.21 -62.66 -25.44
N VAL A 194 26.97 -62.49 -25.89
CA VAL A 194 26.31 -63.33 -26.89
C VAL A 194 25.71 -62.44 -27.98
N LYS A 195 25.67 -62.94 -29.22
CA LYS A 195 25.14 -62.16 -30.35
C LYS A 195 23.61 -62.02 -30.30
N THR A 196 22.92 -63.04 -29.78
CA THR A 196 21.46 -63.06 -29.57
C THR A 196 21.16 -63.88 -28.31
N ALA A 197 20.21 -63.45 -27.47
CA ALA A 197 19.78 -64.15 -26.27
C ALA A 197 18.25 -64.23 -26.23
N ASP A 198 17.70 -65.44 -26.18
CA ASP A 198 16.26 -65.67 -25.99
C ASP A 198 15.97 -65.99 -24.52
N ILE A 199 15.38 -65.01 -23.81
CA ILE A 199 15.06 -65.13 -22.39
C ILE A 199 13.55 -65.39 -22.24
N LYS A 200 13.18 -66.55 -21.69
CA LYS A 200 11.76 -66.92 -21.54
C LYS A 200 11.04 -66.15 -20.43
N ARG A 201 11.72 -65.85 -19.32
CA ARG A 201 11.20 -65.08 -18.19
C ARG A 201 12.34 -64.29 -17.56
N LEU A 202 12.13 -62.99 -17.35
CA LEU A 202 13.09 -62.09 -16.72
C LEU A 202 12.47 -61.50 -15.45
N PHE A 203 13.17 -61.59 -14.33
CA PHE A 203 12.74 -61.02 -13.06
C PHE A 203 13.65 -59.84 -12.69
N LEU A 204 13.06 -58.68 -12.39
CA LEU A 204 13.77 -57.53 -11.83
C LEU A 204 13.18 -57.20 -10.46
N GLY A 205 14.01 -57.09 -9.42
CA GLY A 205 13.55 -56.80 -8.06
C GLY A 205 12.57 -57.84 -7.48
N GLY A 206 12.59 -59.09 -7.96
CA GLY A 206 11.69 -60.15 -7.53
C GLY A 206 10.33 -60.21 -8.25
N LYS A 207 10.11 -59.36 -9.27
CA LYS A 207 8.88 -59.33 -10.08
C LYS A 207 9.16 -59.74 -11.53
N GLU A 208 8.26 -60.55 -12.08
CA GLU A 208 8.35 -60.99 -13.49
C GLU A 208 7.98 -59.84 -14.41
N LEU A 209 8.83 -59.54 -15.39
CA LEU A 209 8.49 -58.59 -16.43
C LEU A 209 7.56 -59.26 -17.44
N ASN A 210 6.34 -58.72 -17.57
CA ASN A 210 5.26 -59.30 -18.39
C ASN A 210 4.81 -58.37 -19.53
N GLY A 211 5.56 -57.30 -19.84
CA GLY A 211 5.32 -56.46 -21.01
C GLY A 211 6.02 -55.10 -20.98
N ILE A 212 5.65 -54.25 -21.95
CA ILE A 212 6.09 -52.86 -22.07
C ILE A 212 5.00 -51.95 -21.48
N ALA A 213 5.40 -50.87 -20.81
CA ALA A 213 4.47 -49.89 -20.24
C ALA A 213 3.76 -49.08 -21.34
N ASP A 214 2.46 -48.90 -21.18
CA ASP A 214 1.54 -48.18 -22.07
C ASP A 214 0.72 -47.13 -21.29
N GLU A 215 -0.17 -46.41 -21.97
CA GLU A 215 -0.93 -45.29 -21.37
C GLU A 215 -1.78 -45.67 -20.16
N ASP A 216 -2.14 -46.94 -20.00
CA ASP A 216 -2.96 -47.45 -18.90
C ASP A 216 -2.12 -48.08 -17.77
N THR A 217 -0.80 -48.15 -17.95
CA THR A 217 0.12 -48.71 -16.96
C THR A 217 0.26 -47.77 -15.77
N VAL A 218 -0.16 -48.25 -14.59
CA VAL A 218 0.01 -47.54 -13.31
C VAL A 218 1.47 -47.21 -13.02
N GLU A 219 1.70 -46.00 -12.52
CA GLU A 219 3.03 -45.41 -12.29
C GLU A 219 3.92 -46.22 -11.33
N THR A 220 3.31 -47.08 -10.51
CA THR A 220 4.01 -47.95 -9.54
C THR A 220 4.23 -49.36 -10.05
N SER A 221 3.98 -49.64 -11.33
CA SER A 221 4.12 -50.98 -11.90
C SER A 221 5.58 -51.45 -11.85
N GLN A 222 5.79 -52.61 -11.21
CA GLN A 222 7.09 -53.29 -11.15
C GLN A 222 7.20 -54.42 -12.19
N GLU A 223 6.18 -54.59 -13.03
CA GLU A 223 6.04 -55.73 -13.94
C GLU A 223 6.15 -55.33 -15.42
N LYS A 224 6.22 -54.01 -15.70
CA LYS A 224 6.30 -53.47 -17.07
C LYS A 224 7.60 -52.71 -17.28
N VAL A 225 8.17 -52.85 -18.48
CA VAL A 225 9.39 -52.14 -18.89
C VAL A 225 9.03 -50.76 -19.43
N VAL A 226 9.65 -49.72 -18.88
CA VAL A 226 9.47 -48.33 -19.32
C VAL A 226 10.29 -48.04 -20.57
N THR A 227 9.66 -47.36 -21.55
CA THR A 227 10.33 -46.91 -22.78
C THR A 227 10.49 -45.39 -22.81
N PRO A 228 11.44 -44.85 -23.59
CA PRO A 228 11.54 -43.41 -23.83
C PRO A 228 10.23 -42.78 -24.34
N GLN A 229 9.43 -43.54 -25.09
CA GLN A 229 8.13 -43.10 -25.62
C GLN A 229 7.10 -42.92 -24.50
N TYR A 230 7.02 -43.87 -23.56
CA TYR A 230 6.15 -43.76 -22.37
C TYR A 230 6.54 -42.53 -21.51
N LEU A 231 7.84 -42.32 -21.28
CA LEU A 231 8.32 -41.16 -20.51
C LEU A 231 7.98 -39.82 -21.18
N GLY A 232 8.04 -39.75 -22.51
CA GLY A 232 7.63 -38.55 -23.27
C GLY A 232 6.14 -38.24 -23.14
N GLN A 233 5.28 -39.25 -23.23
CA GLN A 233 3.82 -39.07 -23.06
C GLN A 233 3.44 -38.78 -21.61
N PHE A 234 4.09 -39.43 -20.64
CA PHE A 234 3.89 -39.20 -19.21
C PHE A 234 4.17 -37.74 -18.85
N GLY A 235 5.25 -37.17 -19.40
CA GLY A 235 5.65 -35.80 -19.14
C GLY A 235 4.65 -34.75 -19.63
N VAL A 236 4.03 -34.99 -20.80
CA VAL A 236 3.02 -34.08 -21.38
C VAL A 236 1.71 -34.08 -20.59
N LYS A 237 1.35 -35.19 -19.93
CA LYS A 237 0.09 -35.31 -19.19
C LYS A 237 0.18 -34.78 -17.74
N HIS A 238 1.36 -34.80 -17.11
CA HIS A 238 1.48 -34.62 -15.66
C HIS A 238 2.31 -33.41 -15.21
N PHE A 239 3.06 -32.75 -16.10
CA PHE A 239 3.89 -31.60 -15.74
C PHE A 239 3.54 -30.38 -16.58
N LEU A 240 3.61 -29.21 -15.95
CA LEU A 240 3.56 -27.92 -16.65
C LEU A 240 4.89 -27.69 -17.36
N ALA A 241 4.84 -27.36 -18.64
CA ALA A 241 5.99 -26.99 -19.44
C ALA A 241 6.57 -25.64 -18.99
N LYS A 242 7.90 -25.53 -18.98
CA LYS A 242 8.59 -24.26 -18.68
C LYS A 242 8.47 -23.24 -19.82
N ASP A 243 8.30 -23.72 -21.04
CA ASP A 243 8.55 -22.98 -22.28
C ASP A 243 7.36 -22.99 -23.25
N LYS A 244 6.20 -23.50 -22.82
CA LYS A 244 5.00 -23.62 -23.64
C LYS A 244 3.74 -23.37 -22.79
N ASP A 245 2.66 -23.00 -23.48
CA ASP A 245 1.35 -22.83 -22.84
C ASP A 245 0.77 -24.19 -22.48
N ASP A 246 0.32 -24.33 -21.23
CA ASP A 246 -0.33 -25.54 -20.71
C ASP A 246 -1.82 -25.31 -20.47
N THR A 247 -2.60 -26.38 -20.58
CA THR A 247 -4.03 -26.39 -20.20
C THR A 247 -4.26 -27.49 -19.17
N ALA A 248 -4.68 -27.12 -17.97
CA ALA A 248 -5.09 -28.08 -16.95
C ALA A 248 -6.62 -28.20 -16.92
N GLN A 249 -7.13 -29.41 -17.06
CA GLN A 249 -8.58 -29.69 -16.93
C GLN A 249 -9.04 -29.81 -15.47
N GLY A 250 -8.11 -29.94 -14.52
CA GLY A 250 -8.38 -30.07 -13.08
C GLY A 250 -7.84 -28.92 -12.23
N LEU A 251 -8.15 -28.94 -10.94
CA LEU A 251 -7.65 -27.96 -9.97
C LEU A 251 -6.15 -28.13 -9.73
N ILE A 252 -5.37 -27.08 -10.00
CA ILE A 252 -3.95 -27.01 -9.65
C ILE A 252 -3.81 -26.45 -8.22
N THR A 253 -3.11 -27.18 -7.34
CA THR A 253 -2.81 -26.72 -5.98
C THR A 253 -1.34 -26.33 -5.84
N PHE A 254 -1.06 -25.04 -5.59
CA PHE A 254 0.29 -24.56 -5.33
C PHE A 254 0.61 -24.57 -3.82
N LEU A 255 1.44 -25.53 -3.38
CA LEU A 255 1.79 -25.70 -1.96
C LEU A 255 2.49 -24.47 -1.33
N LYS A 256 3.17 -23.66 -2.13
CA LYS A 256 3.88 -22.45 -1.69
C LYS A 256 3.24 -21.15 -2.20
N GLY A 257 2.03 -21.22 -2.77
CA GLY A 257 1.36 -20.09 -3.40
C GLY A 257 1.71 -19.91 -4.89
N LEU A 258 0.97 -19.03 -5.55
CA LEU A 258 1.11 -18.67 -6.96
C LEU A 258 1.62 -17.22 -7.06
N VAL A 259 2.69 -17.00 -7.82
CA VAL A 259 3.17 -15.65 -8.16
C VAL A 259 3.08 -15.48 -9.67
N ALA A 260 2.12 -14.68 -10.13
CA ALA A 260 2.01 -14.30 -11.53
C ALA A 260 2.83 -13.04 -11.78
N LYS A 261 3.87 -13.12 -12.63
CA LYS A 261 4.67 -11.95 -13.04
C LYS A 261 3.98 -11.09 -14.11
N GLY A 262 2.88 -11.57 -14.66
CA GLY A 262 2.07 -10.88 -15.67
C GLY A 262 0.59 -10.82 -15.27
N LYS A 263 -0.29 -10.50 -16.22
CA LYS A 263 -1.73 -10.38 -15.97
C LYS A 263 -2.35 -11.74 -15.61
N LEU A 264 -3.01 -11.80 -14.46
CA LEU A 264 -3.94 -12.88 -14.12
C LEU A 264 -5.35 -12.47 -14.55
N THR A 265 -5.99 -13.23 -15.44
CA THR A 265 -7.38 -13.02 -15.86
C THR A 265 -8.19 -14.24 -15.45
N ALA A 266 -9.31 -14.05 -14.76
CA ALA A 266 -10.27 -15.10 -14.46
C ALA A 266 -11.56 -14.81 -15.23
N GLU A 267 -12.05 -15.76 -16.01
CA GLU A 267 -13.30 -15.61 -16.79
C GLU A 267 -14.56 -15.86 -15.95
N GLU A 268 -14.45 -16.67 -14.89
CA GLU A 268 -15.57 -16.98 -13.98
C GLU A 268 -15.31 -16.48 -12.54
N ILE A 269 -14.58 -17.25 -11.73
CA ILE A 269 -14.43 -17.01 -10.29
C ILE A 269 -12.96 -17.11 -9.87
N ALA A 270 -12.47 -16.09 -9.16
CA ALA A 270 -11.22 -16.14 -8.40
C ALA A 270 -11.52 -15.92 -6.90
N GLN A 271 -11.01 -16.79 -6.03
CA GLN A 271 -11.17 -16.68 -4.57
C GLN A 271 -9.82 -16.61 -3.87
N PHE A 272 -9.58 -15.53 -3.12
CA PHE A 272 -8.35 -15.30 -2.36
C PHE A 272 -8.57 -15.44 -0.85
N LYS A 273 -8.67 -16.69 -0.36
CA LYS A 273 -9.04 -16.99 1.05
C LYS A 273 -8.06 -16.49 2.12
N ARG A 274 -6.83 -16.14 1.74
CA ARG A 274 -5.79 -15.62 2.66
C ARG A 274 -5.42 -14.17 2.36
N GLY A 275 -6.27 -13.46 1.63
CA GLY A 275 -5.98 -12.12 1.15
C GLY A 275 -5.22 -12.10 -0.19
N ALA A 276 -5.00 -10.89 -0.69
CA ALA A 276 -4.29 -10.61 -1.93
C ALA A 276 -3.45 -9.34 -1.78
N THR A 277 -2.29 -9.31 -2.42
CA THR A 277 -1.39 -8.16 -2.49
C THR A 277 -1.22 -7.75 -3.94
N PHE A 278 -1.32 -6.46 -4.22
CA PHE A 278 -1.28 -5.87 -5.54
C PHE A 278 -0.17 -4.81 -5.60
N GLY A 279 0.70 -4.89 -6.62
CA GLY A 279 1.91 -4.07 -6.76
C GLY A 279 3.20 -4.86 -6.49
N ASP A 280 4.36 -4.33 -6.90
CA ASP A 280 5.67 -4.98 -6.76
C ASP A 280 6.10 -5.10 -5.29
N GLU A 281 5.82 -4.07 -4.48
CA GLU A 281 6.00 -4.08 -3.03
C GLU A 281 4.80 -3.41 -2.35
N PHE A 282 4.16 -4.13 -1.42
CA PHE A 282 3.20 -3.56 -0.49
C PHE A 282 3.89 -3.16 0.81
N ILE A 283 3.84 -1.87 1.11
CA ILE A 283 4.31 -1.31 2.37
C ILE A 283 3.07 -0.85 3.13
N GLN A 284 2.90 -1.32 4.36
CA GLN A 284 1.81 -0.89 5.22
C GLN A 284 2.12 0.50 5.79
N GLY A 285 1.19 1.46 5.72
CA GLY A 285 1.34 2.73 6.42
C GLY A 285 0.56 3.90 5.83
N MET A 286 0.03 4.75 6.71
CA MET A 286 -0.79 5.91 6.34
C MET A 286 -0.03 7.04 5.62
N LEU A 287 1.30 7.11 5.77
CA LEU A 287 2.15 8.19 5.21
C LEU A 287 3.04 7.75 4.04
N PHE A 288 3.45 6.48 4.02
CA PHE A 288 4.42 5.94 3.05
C PHE A 288 3.98 4.58 2.48
N GLY A 289 2.71 4.22 2.64
CA GLY A 289 2.19 2.97 2.12
C GLY A 289 2.17 2.97 0.59
N THR A 290 2.54 1.84 -0.01
CA THR A 290 2.58 1.65 -1.47
C THR A 290 1.77 0.42 -1.86
N GLY A 291 1.13 0.46 -3.02
CA GLY A 291 0.36 -0.65 -3.56
C GLY A 291 -0.99 -0.86 -2.86
N ALA A 292 -1.49 -2.10 -2.87
CA ALA A 292 -2.73 -2.46 -2.18
C ALA A 292 -2.71 -3.85 -1.58
N ARG A 293 -3.43 -4.04 -0.48
CA ARG A 293 -3.59 -5.35 0.17
C ARG A 293 -5.02 -5.51 0.68
N ILE A 294 -5.54 -6.72 0.49
CA ILE A 294 -6.71 -7.24 1.22
C ILE A 294 -6.19 -8.35 2.13
N ASP A 295 -6.43 -8.27 3.43
CA ASP A 295 -5.99 -9.29 4.39
C ASP A 295 -6.96 -10.48 4.47
N GLU A 296 -6.62 -11.50 5.27
CA GLU A 296 -7.45 -12.70 5.46
C GLU A 296 -8.79 -12.44 6.19
N ARG A 297 -8.95 -11.25 6.79
CA ARG A 297 -10.16 -10.82 7.49
C ARG A 297 -11.02 -9.88 6.63
N GLY A 298 -10.56 -9.54 5.42
CA GLY A 298 -11.24 -8.64 4.50
C GLY A 298 -10.97 -7.16 4.74
N ASN A 299 -10.03 -6.80 5.61
CA ASN A 299 -9.57 -5.40 5.71
C ASN A 299 -8.73 -5.08 4.47
N ALA A 300 -8.95 -3.89 3.92
CA ALA A 300 -8.27 -3.47 2.71
C ALA A 300 -7.55 -2.13 2.90
N GLU A 301 -6.32 -2.06 2.41
CA GLU A 301 -5.48 -0.86 2.36
C GLU A 301 -5.08 -0.63 0.90
N PHE A 302 -5.26 0.60 0.42
CA PHE A 302 -4.98 0.98 -0.96
C PHE A 302 -4.24 2.33 -0.96
N GLU A 303 -3.17 2.44 -1.75
CA GLU A 303 -2.53 3.71 -2.05
C GLU A 303 -3.48 4.66 -2.82
N SER A 304 -4.27 4.11 -3.75
CA SER A 304 -5.33 4.85 -4.45
C SER A 304 -6.47 3.93 -4.89
N ILE A 305 -7.70 4.49 -4.93
CA ILE A 305 -8.89 3.81 -5.45
C ILE A 305 -9.55 4.72 -6.48
N MET A 306 -9.73 4.23 -7.72
CA MET A 306 -10.51 4.89 -8.76
C MET A 306 -11.72 4.02 -9.10
N SER A 307 -12.94 4.49 -8.82
CA SER A 307 -14.18 3.84 -9.23
C SER A 307 -14.84 4.62 -10.35
N ARG A 308 -15.20 3.94 -11.45
CA ARG A 308 -15.93 4.54 -12.59
C ARG A 308 -17.44 4.65 -12.35
N SER A 309 -17.97 3.92 -11.38
CA SER A 309 -19.41 3.87 -11.10
C SER A 309 -19.70 4.40 -9.70
N SER A 310 -19.56 3.57 -8.66
CA SER A 310 -19.81 4.01 -7.28
C SER A 310 -18.92 3.27 -6.27
N ILE A 311 -18.77 3.86 -5.08
CA ILE A 311 -18.23 3.23 -3.86
C ILE A 311 -19.35 3.32 -2.81
N ILE A 312 -19.87 2.18 -2.35
CA ILE A 312 -20.97 2.11 -1.38
C ILE A 312 -20.39 1.64 -0.04
N ALA A 313 -20.51 2.48 1.00
CA ALA A 313 -20.04 2.18 2.35
C ALA A 313 -21.10 2.57 3.39
N LYS A 314 -21.13 1.87 4.53
CA LYS A 314 -22.00 2.25 5.67
C LYS A 314 -21.57 3.58 6.29
N GLU A 315 -20.27 3.83 6.34
CA GLU A 315 -19.65 5.04 6.85
C GLU A 315 -18.32 5.29 6.14
N LEU A 316 -18.05 6.54 5.74
CA LEU A 316 -16.81 6.98 5.10
C LEU A 316 -16.20 8.12 5.94
N ILE A 317 -15.11 7.82 6.67
CA ILE A 317 -14.40 8.79 7.50
C ILE A 317 -13.18 9.30 6.73
N VAL A 318 -13.14 10.60 6.40
CA VAL A 318 -12.05 11.24 5.65
C VAL A 318 -11.49 12.46 6.40
N ASN A 319 -10.18 12.60 6.49
CA ASN A 319 -9.51 13.86 6.86
C ASN A 319 -9.22 14.63 5.57
N ARG A 320 -10.11 15.56 5.17
CA ARG A 320 -10.02 16.26 3.87
C ARG A 320 -9.89 17.78 4.01
N GLN A 321 -8.94 18.38 3.29
CA GLN A 321 -9.03 19.76 2.81
C GLN A 321 -9.66 19.72 1.41
N THR A 322 -10.83 20.36 1.24
CA THR A 322 -11.53 20.45 -0.06
C THR A 322 -11.27 21.83 -0.68
N ALA A 323 -10.67 21.87 -1.87
CA ALA A 323 -10.69 23.04 -2.76
C ALA A 323 -11.79 22.82 -3.81
N MET A 324 -12.65 23.83 -4.01
CA MET A 324 -13.71 23.83 -5.02
C MET A 324 -13.45 24.99 -5.98
N GLU A 325 -13.36 24.69 -7.27
CA GLU A 325 -13.11 25.68 -8.32
C GLU A 325 -14.44 26.18 -8.91
N SER A 326 -14.49 27.46 -9.29
CA SER A 326 -15.61 28.10 -10.01
C SER A 326 -16.86 28.38 -9.15
N ASN A 327 -18.05 28.23 -9.74
CA ASN A 327 -19.34 28.62 -9.18
C ASN A 327 -20.06 27.42 -8.56
N PHE A 328 -20.68 27.65 -7.42
CA PHE A 328 -21.45 26.67 -6.68
C PHE A 328 -22.81 27.25 -6.34
N VAL A 329 -23.88 26.53 -6.71
CA VAL A 329 -25.26 26.99 -6.49
C VAL A 329 -26.01 25.94 -5.69
N PHE A 330 -26.56 26.31 -4.54
CA PHE A 330 -27.41 25.42 -3.75
C PHE A 330 -28.85 25.60 -4.19
N THR A 331 -29.27 24.72 -5.10
CA THR A 331 -30.60 24.69 -5.71
C THR A 331 -30.78 23.36 -6.45
N GLU A 332 -31.97 23.10 -6.97
CA GLU A 332 -32.27 21.94 -7.80
C GLU A 332 -31.45 21.97 -9.09
N SER A 333 -30.95 20.80 -9.50
CA SER A 333 -30.06 20.67 -10.65
C SER A 333 -30.40 19.45 -11.50
N GLY A 334 -30.10 19.55 -12.80
CA GLY A 334 -30.26 18.48 -13.77
C GLY A 334 -29.15 18.48 -14.81
N MET A 335 -29.07 17.43 -15.60
CA MET A 335 -28.20 17.32 -16.77
C MET A 335 -29.06 16.91 -17.96
N VAL A 336 -29.00 17.64 -19.07
CA VAL A 336 -29.72 17.28 -20.29
C VAL A 336 -29.08 16.05 -20.91
N GLU A 337 -29.87 15.01 -21.14
CA GLU A 337 -29.49 13.80 -21.88
C GLU A 337 -29.87 13.93 -23.36
N THR A 338 -31.11 14.32 -23.65
CA THR A 338 -31.59 14.54 -25.03
C THR A 338 -32.45 15.80 -25.12
N VAL A 339 -32.45 16.42 -26.30
CA VAL A 339 -33.28 17.58 -26.63
C VAL A 339 -34.17 17.24 -27.83
N THR A 340 -35.49 17.40 -27.66
CA THR A 340 -36.45 17.30 -28.75
C THR A 340 -37.15 18.64 -28.95
N GLU A 341 -36.95 19.26 -30.11
CA GLU A 341 -37.64 20.50 -30.46
C GLU A 341 -39.11 20.23 -30.78
N ILE A 342 -40.00 21.02 -30.18
CA ILE A 342 -41.44 21.02 -30.42
C ILE A 342 -41.76 22.35 -31.12
N PRO A 343 -41.98 22.32 -32.45
CA PRO A 343 -42.27 23.52 -33.23
C PRO A 343 -43.53 24.23 -32.73
N ALA A 344 -43.51 25.57 -32.83
CA ALA A 344 -44.68 26.38 -32.53
C ALA A 344 -45.88 25.99 -33.41
N THR A 345 -47.07 25.89 -32.81
CA THR A 345 -48.32 25.53 -33.51
C THR A 345 -49.01 26.72 -34.20
N GLY A 346 -48.42 27.92 -34.21
CA GLY A 346 -48.97 29.13 -34.84
C GLY A 346 -47.93 30.26 -35.00
N GLU A 347 -48.27 31.30 -35.79
CA GLU A 347 -47.34 32.40 -36.18
C GLU A 347 -46.80 33.24 -35.01
N ASP A 348 -47.47 33.24 -33.84
CA ASP A 348 -47.04 33.94 -32.61
C ASP A 348 -46.56 32.98 -31.49
N GLY A 349 -46.41 31.69 -31.80
CA GLY A 349 -46.01 30.69 -30.82
C GLY A 349 -44.50 30.63 -30.62
N ASN A 350 -44.04 30.49 -29.38
CA ASN A 350 -42.63 30.22 -29.10
C ASN A 350 -42.31 28.75 -29.37
N THR A 351 -41.15 28.47 -29.97
CA THR A 351 -40.59 27.12 -30.00
C THR A 351 -40.39 26.62 -28.57
N THR A 352 -40.84 25.40 -28.31
CA THR A 352 -40.64 24.73 -27.01
C THR A 352 -39.73 23.53 -27.19
N TYR A 353 -39.12 23.07 -26.10
CA TYR A 353 -38.18 21.95 -26.13
C TYR A 353 -38.57 20.95 -25.05
N GLU A 354 -38.65 19.68 -25.40
CA GLU A 354 -38.68 18.60 -24.42
C GLU A 354 -37.25 18.17 -24.11
N LEU A 355 -36.88 18.27 -22.84
CA LEU A 355 -35.57 17.87 -22.33
C LEU A 355 -35.73 16.60 -21.51
N THR A 356 -35.05 15.53 -21.92
CA THR A 356 -34.90 14.34 -21.06
C THR A 356 -33.72 14.57 -20.13
N LEU A 357 -33.94 14.48 -18.82
CA LEU A 357 -32.89 14.67 -17.83
C LEU A 357 -32.27 13.34 -17.44
N GLN A 358 -30.93 13.31 -17.37
CA GLN A 358 -30.19 12.12 -16.96
C GLN A 358 -30.59 11.70 -15.54
N LYS A 359 -31.03 10.44 -15.39
CA LYS A 359 -31.29 9.83 -14.08
C LYS A 359 -29.96 9.46 -13.41
N ARG A 360 -29.77 9.86 -12.16
CA ARG A 360 -28.59 9.48 -11.34
C ARG A 360 -28.69 8.05 -10.81
N TRP A 361 -29.90 7.54 -10.62
CA TRP A 361 -30.26 6.15 -10.27
C TRP A 361 -31.71 5.86 -10.69
N ASP A 362 -32.16 4.60 -10.67
CA ASP A 362 -33.46 4.19 -11.26
C ASP A 362 -34.69 4.95 -10.72
N ASN A 363 -34.66 5.33 -9.44
CA ASN A 363 -35.70 6.10 -8.75
C ASN A 363 -35.34 7.61 -8.60
N ASP A 364 -34.46 8.12 -9.46
CA ASP A 364 -34.18 9.56 -9.53
C ASP A 364 -35.26 10.25 -10.36
N PHE A 365 -35.87 11.27 -9.77
CA PHE A 365 -36.93 12.07 -10.37
C PHE A 365 -36.50 13.53 -10.37
N THR A 366 -36.79 14.22 -11.46
CA THR A 366 -36.51 15.64 -11.62
C THR A 366 -37.17 16.43 -10.49
N ALA A 367 -36.36 17.28 -9.85
CA ALA A 367 -36.81 18.16 -8.79
C ALA A 367 -37.32 19.51 -9.32
N PHE A 368 -37.24 19.74 -10.65
CA PHE A 368 -37.83 20.93 -11.28
C PHE A 368 -39.36 20.89 -11.19
N ARG A 369 -40.01 22.06 -11.21
CA ARG A 369 -41.46 22.24 -11.29
C ARG A 369 -41.81 23.27 -12.35
N GLU A 370 -43.09 23.34 -12.67
CA GLU A 370 -43.64 24.35 -13.58
C GLU A 370 -43.28 25.76 -13.11
N ASN A 371 -42.96 26.62 -14.08
CA ASN A 371 -42.54 28.00 -13.92
C ASN A 371 -41.17 28.23 -13.25
N ASP A 372 -40.38 27.18 -13.01
CA ASP A 372 -38.99 27.37 -12.60
C ASP A 372 -38.23 28.19 -13.65
N VAL A 373 -37.50 29.19 -13.18
CA VAL A 373 -36.51 29.95 -13.97
C VAL A 373 -35.19 29.21 -13.86
N VAL A 374 -34.68 28.76 -15.01
CA VAL A 374 -33.54 27.86 -15.06
C VAL A 374 -32.40 28.52 -15.83
N LEU A 375 -31.22 28.49 -15.22
CA LEU A 375 -29.96 28.73 -15.91
C LEU A 375 -29.40 27.38 -16.33
N ALA A 376 -29.17 27.20 -17.62
CA ALA A 376 -28.48 26.06 -18.17
C ALA A 376 -27.15 26.50 -18.78
N SER A 377 -26.07 25.82 -18.43
CA SER A 377 -24.73 26.16 -18.91
C SER A 377 -24.09 24.92 -19.51
N ILE A 378 -23.38 25.10 -20.62
CA ILE A 378 -22.59 24.05 -21.25
C ILE A 378 -21.15 24.51 -21.46
N ASN A 379 -20.23 23.56 -21.32
CA ASN A 379 -18.83 23.79 -21.61
C ASN A 379 -18.35 22.80 -22.68
N THR A 380 -18.25 23.24 -23.92
CA THR A 380 -17.84 22.38 -25.05
C THR A 380 -16.32 22.41 -25.28
N LEU A 381 -15.52 22.25 -24.22
CA LEU A 381 -14.04 22.26 -24.28
C LEU A 381 -13.46 21.28 -25.31
N LEU A 382 -14.18 20.19 -25.61
CA LEU A 382 -13.72 19.11 -26.49
C LEU A 382 -14.10 19.29 -27.97
N GLU A 383 -14.99 20.23 -28.30
CA GLU A 383 -15.46 20.45 -29.68
C GLU A 383 -14.99 21.81 -30.21
N ASP A 384 -15.61 22.89 -29.73
CA ASP A 384 -15.42 24.26 -30.24
C ASP A 384 -14.89 25.23 -29.16
N GLY A 385 -14.76 24.78 -27.91
CA GLY A 385 -14.31 25.60 -26.78
C GLY A 385 -15.28 26.73 -26.40
N LYS A 386 -16.56 26.62 -26.75
CA LYS A 386 -17.56 27.67 -26.48
C LYS A 386 -18.24 27.43 -25.14
N TYR A 387 -18.30 28.47 -24.32
CA TYR A 387 -19.09 28.55 -23.10
C TYR A 387 -20.28 29.46 -23.37
N TYR A 388 -21.50 28.96 -23.23
CA TYR A 388 -22.70 29.77 -23.33
C TYR A 388 -23.74 29.36 -22.30
N ASP A 389 -24.42 30.38 -21.79
CA ASP A 389 -25.51 30.26 -20.84
C ASP A 389 -26.84 30.36 -21.60
N MET A 390 -27.80 29.55 -21.15
CA MET A 390 -29.14 29.41 -21.71
C MET A 390 -30.14 29.65 -20.60
N TRP A 391 -31.10 30.53 -20.84
CA TRP A 391 -32.13 30.85 -19.87
C TRP A 391 -33.46 30.24 -20.31
N LEU A 392 -34.01 29.40 -19.45
CA LEU A 392 -35.17 28.55 -19.75
C LEU A 392 -36.25 28.75 -18.70
N ARG A 393 -37.51 28.70 -19.13
CA ARG A 393 -38.68 28.58 -18.23
C ARG A 393 -39.30 27.20 -18.39
N VAL A 394 -39.51 26.51 -17.28
CA VAL A 394 -40.19 25.20 -17.28
C VAL A 394 -41.70 25.42 -17.47
N LEU A 395 -42.28 24.74 -18.44
CA LEU A 395 -43.72 24.78 -18.74
C LEU A 395 -44.47 23.59 -18.14
N SER A 396 -43.87 22.40 -18.19
CA SER A 396 -44.45 21.17 -17.65
C SER A 396 -43.36 20.19 -17.22
N VAL A 397 -43.70 19.29 -16.30
CA VAL A 397 -42.79 18.29 -15.74
C VAL A 397 -43.43 16.91 -15.75
N ASN A 398 -42.71 15.91 -16.27
CA ASN A 398 -43.10 14.51 -16.23
C ASN A 398 -42.05 13.69 -15.47
N THR A 399 -42.38 13.33 -14.23
CA THR A 399 -41.48 12.56 -13.36
C THR A 399 -41.33 11.10 -13.79
N VAL A 400 -42.29 10.50 -14.49
CA VAL A 400 -42.21 9.09 -14.91
C VAL A 400 -41.09 8.89 -15.94
N THR A 401 -41.05 9.75 -16.96
CA THR A 401 -40.04 9.75 -18.02
C THR A 401 -38.82 10.61 -17.68
N ASN A 402 -38.87 11.35 -16.57
CA ASN A 402 -37.86 12.33 -16.19
C ASN A 402 -37.64 13.43 -17.25
N THR A 403 -38.72 13.84 -17.90
CA THR A 403 -38.72 14.87 -18.93
C THR A 403 -39.31 16.19 -18.42
N ILE A 404 -38.80 17.31 -18.93
CA ILE A 404 -39.35 18.65 -18.71
C ILE A 404 -39.58 19.32 -20.06
N THR A 405 -40.70 20.04 -20.22
CA THR A 405 -40.91 20.90 -21.39
C THR A 405 -40.54 22.33 -21.01
N VAL A 406 -39.71 22.98 -21.82
CA VAL A 406 -39.19 24.32 -21.55
C VAL A 406 -39.38 25.26 -22.73
N VAL A 407 -39.31 26.56 -22.45
CA VAL A 407 -39.23 27.63 -23.45
C VAL A 407 -38.05 28.54 -23.12
N CYS A 408 -37.36 29.06 -24.14
CA CYS A 408 -36.31 30.05 -23.95
C CYS A 408 -36.89 31.41 -23.55
N TYR A 409 -36.22 32.12 -22.66
CA TYR A 409 -36.50 33.53 -22.42
C TYR A 409 -36.12 34.38 -23.66
N PRO A 410 -36.82 35.49 -23.92
CA PRO A 410 -36.42 36.48 -24.91
C PRO A 410 -35.00 37.03 -24.67
N ASP A 411 -34.32 37.42 -25.73
CA ASP A 411 -32.93 37.92 -25.67
C ASP A 411 -32.79 39.15 -24.75
N ASP A 412 -33.78 40.04 -24.76
CA ASP A 412 -33.82 41.27 -23.95
C ASP A 412 -34.13 41.02 -22.47
N GLU A 413 -34.60 39.82 -22.11
CA GLU A 413 -34.81 39.38 -20.74
C GLU A 413 -33.63 38.57 -20.18
N CYS A 414 -32.55 38.40 -20.95
CA CYS A 414 -31.37 37.65 -20.55
C CYS A 414 -30.19 38.57 -20.17
N PRO A 415 -29.39 38.26 -19.14
CA PRO A 415 -28.26 39.10 -18.71
C PRO A 415 -27.23 39.43 -19.79
N SER A 416 -27.01 38.52 -20.74
CA SER A 416 -26.09 38.68 -21.89
C SER A 416 -26.68 39.50 -23.04
N GLY A 417 -27.96 39.86 -23.00
CA GLY A 417 -28.70 40.44 -24.13
C GLY A 417 -28.87 39.49 -25.32
N LYS A 418 -28.58 38.19 -25.12
CA LYS A 418 -28.73 37.13 -26.11
C LYS A 418 -28.88 35.77 -25.43
N ASN A 419 -29.90 35.02 -25.82
CA ASN A 419 -30.16 33.67 -25.36
C ASN A 419 -29.81 32.62 -26.44
N TYR A 420 -29.72 31.37 -26.03
CA TYR A 420 -29.41 30.23 -26.88
C TYR A 420 -30.40 29.09 -26.63
N PRO A 421 -30.70 28.25 -27.65
CA PRO A 421 -31.55 27.08 -27.47
C PRO A 421 -30.84 26.02 -26.59
N PRO A 422 -31.60 25.20 -25.84
CA PRO A 422 -31.04 24.14 -25.01
C PRO A 422 -30.33 23.08 -25.87
N CYS A 423 -29.30 22.46 -25.32
CA CYS A 423 -28.51 21.42 -25.98
C CYS A 423 -28.20 20.24 -25.02
N GLU A 424 -27.81 19.11 -25.61
CA GLU A 424 -27.39 17.93 -24.86
C GLU A 424 -26.16 18.24 -24.01
N LEU A 425 -26.04 17.58 -22.84
CA LEU A 425 -24.99 17.79 -21.85
C LEU A 425 -24.98 19.17 -21.18
N ALA A 426 -25.97 20.03 -21.43
CA ALA A 426 -26.14 21.24 -20.64
C ALA A 426 -26.49 20.89 -19.18
N ARG A 427 -25.87 21.57 -18.23
CA ARG A 427 -26.18 21.45 -16.80
C ARG A 427 -27.18 22.54 -16.42
N LEU A 428 -28.32 22.13 -15.90
CA LEU A 428 -29.40 23.01 -15.46
C LEU A 428 -29.30 23.26 -13.96
N ILE A 429 -29.57 24.48 -13.55
CA ILE A 429 -29.80 24.88 -12.16
C ILE A 429 -31.04 25.75 -12.06
N ARG A 430 -31.85 25.58 -11.00
CA ARG A 430 -32.96 26.50 -10.74
C ARG A 430 -32.42 27.81 -10.17
N TRP A 431 -32.56 28.88 -10.94
CA TRP A 431 -32.19 30.24 -10.53
C TRP A 431 -33.28 30.89 -9.67
N GLY A 432 -34.55 30.57 -9.96
CA GLY A 432 -35.73 31.08 -9.25
C GLY A 432 -37.02 30.45 -9.79
N SER A 433 -38.15 31.12 -9.62
CA SER A 433 -39.45 30.69 -10.17
C SER A 433 -40.31 31.90 -10.50
N ALA A 434 -40.97 31.89 -11.65
CA ALA A 434 -41.79 33.02 -12.08
C ALA A 434 -43.06 33.19 -11.22
N THR A 435 -43.53 32.13 -10.55
CA THR A 435 -44.80 32.12 -9.82
C THR A 435 -44.73 31.51 -8.42
N ASP A 436 -43.84 30.55 -8.16
CA ASP A 436 -43.74 29.86 -6.87
C ASP A 436 -42.81 30.63 -5.92
N GLU A 437 -43.36 31.37 -4.98
CA GLU A 437 -42.62 32.21 -4.02
C GLU A 437 -41.60 31.41 -3.19
N ASP A 438 -41.93 30.18 -2.79
CA ASP A 438 -41.01 29.32 -2.01
C ASP A 438 -39.77 28.91 -2.81
N ARG A 439 -39.84 29.05 -4.15
CA ARG A 439 -38.80 28.64 -5.10
C ARG A 439 -38.21 29.83 -5.87
N GLN A 440 -38.38 31.02 -5.35
CA GLN A 440 -37.75 32.24 -5.87
C GLN A 440 -36.37 32.52 -5.25
N SER A 441 -35.80 31.56 -4.52
CA SER A 441 -34.52 31.72 -3.84
C SER A 441 -33.46 30.69 -4.25
N CYS A 442 -32.20 31.13 -4.22
CA CYS A 442 -31.03 30.26 -4.36
C CYS A 442 -29.81 30.85 -3.63
N TRP A 443 -28.89 29.97 -3.23
CA TRP A 443 -27.56 30.40 -2.75
C TRP A 443 -26.55 30.22 -3.86
N TYR A 444 -25.74 31.25 -4.10
CA TYR A 444 -24.71 31.29 -5.11
C TYR A 444 -23.37 31.66 -4.47
N ILE A 445 -22.35 30.83 -4.68
CA ILE A 445 -20.99 31.04 -4.21
C ILE A 445 -20.07 30.99 -5.44
N SER A 446 -19.26 32.01 -5.65
CA SER A 446 -18.31 32.07 -6.75
C SER A 446 -16.89 32.27 -6.26
N SER A 447 -15.99 31.35 -6.64
CA SER A 447 -14.55 31.52 -6.38
C SER A 447 -13.93 32.55 -7.34
N SER A 448 -14.43 32.65 -8.58
CA SER A 448 -13.91 33.59 -9.59
C SER A 448 -14.32 35.03 -9.29
N GLU A 449 -15.55 35.22 -8.84
CA GLU A 449 -16.07 36.55 -8.49
C GLU A 449 -15.74 36.90 -7.03
N GLY A 450 -15.44 35.89 -6.19
CA GLY A 450 -15.08 36.09 -4.78
C GLY A 450 -16.27 36.56 -3.94
N LEU A 451 -17.45 36.00 -4.20
CA LEU A 451 -18.71 36.42 -3.58
C LEU A 451 -19.58 35.22 -3.16
N LEU A 452 -20.32 35.42 -2.07
CA LEU A 452 -21.36 34.53 -1.57
C LEU A 452 -22.65 35.34 -1.46
N VAL A 453 -23.70 34.88 -2.13
CA VAL A 453 -24.97 35.59 -2.22
C VAL A 453 -26.13 34.64 -1.96
N TRP A 454 -27.12 35.16 -1.24
CA TRP A 454 -28.47 34.62 -1.23
C TRP A 454 -29.37 35.53 -2.05
N LEU A 455 -29.87 34.99 -3.16
CA LEU A 455 -30.88 35.62 -3.98
C LEU A 455 -32.26 35.15 -3.53
N ASP A 456 -33.20 36.08 -3.59
CA ASP A 456 -34.61 35.85 -3.27
C ASP A 456 -35.52 36.70 -4.18
N HIS A 457 -36.80 36.35 -4.26
CA HIS A 457 -37.77 36.98 -5.17
C HIS A 457 -37.35 36.94 -6.66
N VAL A 458 -36.56 35.93 -7.05
CA VAL A 458 -36.05 35.77 -8.42
C VAL A 458 -37.14 35.22 -9.33
N THR A 459 -37.82 36.12 -10.05
CA THR A 459 -38.92 35.79 -10.97
C THR A 459 -38.52 35.74 -12.44
N LYS A 460 -37.32 36.22 -12.78
CA LYS A 460 -36.79 36.31 -14.15
C LYS A 460 -35.26 36.20 -14.16
N PRO A 461 -34.62 35.97 -15.33
CA PRO A 461 -33.17 35.82 -15.44
C PRO A 461 -32.35 37.03 -14.95
N ILE A 462 -32.76 38.24 -15.35
CA ILE A 462 -32.05 39.47 -14.96
C ILE A 462 -32.32 39.79 -13.49
N ILE A 463 -31.26 39.80 -12.70
CA ILE A 463 -31.26 40.10 -11.27
C ILE A 463 -31.09 41.59 -11.05
N ASP A 464 -31.93 42.15 -10.18
CA ASP A 464 -31.83 43.54 -9.75
C ASP A 464 -31.47 43.67 -8.26
N LYS A 465 -31.31 44.92 -7.80
CA LYS A 465 -30.94 45.22 -6.40
C LYS A 465 -31.91 44.68 -5.36
N THR A 466 -33.18 44.45 -5.72
CA THR A 466 -34.21 43.94 -4.81
C THR A 466 -34.10 42.44 -4.60
N ASN A 467 -33.47 41.70 -5.52
CA ASN A 467 -33.27 40.26 -5.40
C ASN A 467 -32.16 39.86 -4.42
N TYR A 468 -31.24 40.78 -4.10
CA TYR A 468 -30.17 40.51 -3.14
C TYR A 468 -30.69 40.62 -1.71
N SER A 469 -30.87 39.47 -1.05
CA SER A 469 -31.24 39.41 0.37
C SER A 469 -30.01 39.42 1.28
N LEU A 470 -28.95 38.71 0.88
CA LEU A 470 -27.65 38.71 1.56
C LEU A 470 -26.52 38.61 0.54
N ALA A 471 -25.42 39.33 0.75
CA ALA A 471 -24.23 39.29 -0.08
C ALA A 471 -22.96 39.50 0.78
N MET A 472 -21.93 38.70 0.56
CA MET A 472 -20.65 38.81 1.26
C MET A 472 -19.47 38.61 0.31
N GLY A 473 -18.39 39.36 0.52
CA GLY A 473 -17.19 39.32 -0.31
C GLY A 473 -17.17 40.50 -1.28
N LYS A 474 -16.77 40.27 -2.54
CA LYS A 474 -16.78 41.32 -3.56
C LYS A 474 -18.22 41.58 -4.01
N LEU A 475 -18.82 42.68 -3.54
CA LEU A 475 -20.23 42.95 -3.81
C LEU A 475 -20.47 43.20 -5.30
N PRO A 476 -21.57 42.67 -5.89
CA PRO A 476 -21.95 42.94 -7.27
C PRO A 476 -22.21 44.41 -7.55
N ASP A 477 -22.06 44.83 -8.81
CA ASP A 477 -22.29 46.22 -9.24
C ASP A 477 -23.71 46.72 -8.96
N ALA A 478 -24.69 45.81 -8.95
CA ALA A 478 -26.07 46.12 -8.56
C ALA A 478 -26.19 46.68 -7.12
N LEU A 479 -25.24 46.36 -6.24
CA LEU A 479 -25.14 46.86 -4.86
C LEU A 479 -24.16 48.03 -4.71
N GLY A 480 -23.62 48.57 -5.80
CA GLY A 480 -22.67 49.68 -5.77
C GLY A 480 -23.20 50.96 -5.11
N PHE A 481 -24.52 51.11 -5.00
CA PHE A 481 -25.15 52.25 -4.30
C PHE A 481 -24.76 52.35 -2.82
N ILE A 482 -24.39 51.23 -2.18
CA ILE A 482 -23.99 51.19 -0.75
C ILE A 482 -22.73 52.02 -0.52
N PHE A 483 -21.83 52.09 -1.49
CA PHE A 483 -20.54 52.76 -1.36
C PHE A 483 -20.54 54.24 -1.78
N GLN A 484 -21.67 54.78 -2.26
CA GLN A 484 -21.74 56.16 -2.78
C GLN A 484 -21.33 57.23 -1.76
N GLN A 485 -21.55 56.99 -0.48
CA GLN A 485 -21.20 57.91 0.61
C GLN A 485 -19.84 57.59 1.25
N PHE A 486 -19.15 56.55 0.78
CA PHE A 486 -17.88 56.06 1.33
C PHE A 486 -16.79 56.11 0.24
N PRO A 487 -16.21 57.30 -0.03
CA PRO A 487 -15.28 57.50 -1.15
C PRO A 487 -13.98 56.67 -1.05
N THR A 488 -13.66 56.15 0.14
CA THR A 488 -12.50 55.28 0.37
C THR A 488 -12.82 53.79 0.24
N ALA A 489 -14.08 53.39 0.09
CA ALA A 489 -14.49 51.99 0.02
C ALA A 489 -14.50 51.50 -1.44
N ASP A 490 -13.75 50.44 -1.74
CA ASP A 490 -13.81 49.73 -3.00
C ASP A 490 -14.70 48.48 -2.84
N LYS A 491 -15.51 48.17 -3.85
CA LYS A 491 -16.29 46.92 -3.91
C LYS A 491 -15.42 45.65 -3.80
N ARG A 492 -14.10 45.77 -4.04
CA ARG A 492 -13.09 44.72 -3.90
C ARG A 492 -12.57 44.53 -2.47
N ASP A 493 -12.79 45.47 -1.57
CA ASP A 493 -12.28 45.42 -0.19
C ASP A 493 -12.97 44.34 0.66
N GLY A 494 -14.03 43.73 0.12
CA GLY A 494 -14.84 42.76 0.82
C GLY A 494 -15.84 43.47 1.73
N ALA A 495 -17.12 43.23 1.52
CA ALA A 495 -18.18 43.78 2.37
C ALA A 495 -19.21 42.71 2.72
N PHE A 496 -19.96 42.99 3.79
CA PHE A 496 -21.11 42.19 4.19
C PHE A 496 -22.36 43.06 4.06
N TYR A 497 -23.30 42.62 3.22
CA TYR A 497 -24.59 43.24 3.02
C TYR A 497 -25.70 42.25 3.40
N ALA A 498 -26.63 42.71 4.22
CA ALA A 498 -27.86 42.00 4.52
C ALA A 498 -29.02 43.00 4.45
N LYS A 499 -30.07 42.67 3.70
CA LYS A 499 -31.26 43.53 3.56
C LYS A 499 -31.92 43.81 4.92
N TRP A 500 -31.96 42.78 5.78
CA TRP A 500 -32.37 42.88 7.17
C TRP A 500 -31.38 42.12 8.05
N MET A 501 -30.97 42.71 9.17
CA MET A 501 -30.06 42.09 10.12
C MET A 501 -30.56 42.32 11.55
N MET A 502 -30.75 41.24 12.30
CA MET A 502 -31.06 41.26 13.72
C MET A 502 -29.89 40.64 14.47
N ALA A 503 -29.27 41.38 15.38
CA ALA A 503 -28.15 40.88 16.17
C ALA A 503 -28.33 41.27 17.64
N GLY A 504 -27.92 40.37 18.55
CA GLY A 504 -27.92 40.66 19.99
C GLY A 504 -26.86 41.67 20.41
N SER A 505 -25.73 41.71 19.71
CA SER A 505 -24.64 42.66 19.96
C SER A 505 -23.74 42.81 18.73
N PHE A 506 -23.22 44.01 18.48
CA PHE A 506 -22.15 44.28 17.52
C PHE A 506 -20.89 44.71 18.28
N GLN A 507 -19.81 43.93 18.14
CA GLN A 507 -18.50 44.32 18.65
C GLN A 507 -17.70 44.86 17.46
N GLN A 508 -17.29 46.12 17.56
CA GLN A 508 -16.47 46.75 16.53
C GLN A 508 -15.04 46.85 17.05
N ILE A 509 -14.09 46.53 16.19
CA ILE A 509 -12.66 46.74 16.45
C ILE A 509 -12.12 47.59 15.31
N ASP A 510 -11.21 48.49 15.63
CA ASP A 510 -10.48 49.20 14.59
C ASP A 510 -9.43 48.29 13.93
N TYR A 511 -8.79 48.79 12.87
CA TYR A 511 -7.73 48.06 12.14
C TYR A 511 -6.47 47.80 12.98
N GLN A 512 -6.32 48.46 14.14
CA GLN A 512 -5.22 48.28 15.09
C GLN A 512 -5.58 47.25 16.18
N GLY A 513 -6.81 46.73 16.19
CA GLY A 513 -7.31 45.77 17.16
C GLY A 513 -7.89 46.38 18.44
N ASN A 514 -8.10 47.70 18.50
CA ASN A 514 -8.72 48.33 19.66
C ASN A 514 -10.25 48.17 19.60
N PRO A 515 -10.90 47.79 20.72
CA PRO A 515 -12.35 47.72 20.79
C PRO A 515 -12.96 49.12 20.73
N ILE A 516 -13.91 49.29 19.81
CA ILE A 516 -14.77 50.47 19.71
C ILE A 516 -16.03 50.18 20.53
N TYR A 517 -16.14 50.83 21.68
CA TYR A 517 -17.29 50.68 22.57
C TYR A 517 -18.49 51.46 22.02
N THR A 518 -19.66 50.83 22.04
CA THR A 518 -20.90 51.54 21.69
C THR A 518 -21.35 52.36 22.89
N THR A 519 -21.38 53.69 22.76
CA THR A 519 -21.93 54.57 23.79
C THR A 519 -23.44 54.59 23.71
N ARG A 520 -24.13 54.32 24.82
CA ARG A 520 -25.60 54.40 24.90
C ARG A 520 -25.99 55.65 25.68
N ASP A 521 -26.70 56.56 25.03
CA ASP A 521 -27.24 57.75 25.69
C ASP A 521 -28.45 57.37 26.55
N ARG A 522 -28.38 57.68 27.85
CA ARG A 522 -29.43 57.40 28.84
C ARG A 522 -30.19 58.67 29.26
N GLY A 523 -29.97 59.80 28.59
CA GLY A 523 -30.62 61.07 28.90
C GLY A 523 -30.13 61.70 30.19
N VAL A 524 -31.01 62.44 30.89
CA VAL A 524 -30.65 63.14 32.12
C VAL A 524 -30.37 62.15 33.25
N TRP A 525 -29.30 62.37 34.01
CA TRP A 525 -28.99 61.58 35.19
C TRP A 525 -30.13 61.66 36.21
N SER A 526 -30.54 60.52 36.77
CA SER A 526 -31.48 60.47 37.88
C SER A 526 -31.15 59.35 38.86
N LEU A 527 -31.38 59.62 40.15
CA LEU A 527 -31.23 58.62 41.21
C LEU A 527 -32.19 57.44 41.03
N ILE A 528 -33.40 57.69 40.51
CA ILE A 528 -34.41 56.66 40.24
C ILE A 528 -33.88 55.63 39.25
N VAL A 529 -33.27 56.06 38.14
CA VAL A 529 -32.70 55.14 37.15
C VAL A 529 -31.49 54.41 37.75
N ALA A 530 -30.64 55.11 38.49
CA ALA A 530 -29.46 54.52 39.12
C ALA A 530 -29.79 53.43 40.15
N GLN A 531 -30.95 53.50 40.80
CA GLN A 531 -31.44 52.52 41.79
C GLN A 531 -32.46 51.52 41.23
N SER A 532 -32.80 51.62 39.94
CA SER A 532 -33.75 50.72 39.28
C SER A 532 -33.13 49.36 38.95
N ASP A 533 -33.93 48.43 38.44
CA ASP A 533 -33.46 47.16 37.87
C ASP A 533 -32.63 47.33 36.59
N ASN A 534 -32.62 48.55 36.01
CA ASN A 534 -31.82 48.91 34.82
C ASN A 534 -30.89 50.11 35.11
N PRO A 535 -29.91 49.94 36.01
CA PRO A 535 -28.97 51.01 36.41
C PRO A 535 -27.99 51.36 35.28
N TYR A 536 -27.27 52.48 35.44
CA TYR A 536 -26.23 52.91 34.50
C TYR A 536 -25.09 51.90 34.43
N ARG A 537 -24.65 51.59 33.22
CA ARG A 537 -23.70 50.51 32.94
C ARG A 537 -22.35 51.01 32.45
N ASN A 538 -21.31 50.34 32.90
CA ASN A 538 -19.98 50.34 32.28
C ASN A 538 -19.51 48.89 32.19
N GLY A 539 -19.82 48.22 31.08
CA GLY A 539 -19.55 46.79 30.90
C GLY A 539 -19.09 46.44 29.49
N ASP A 540 -18.90 45.14 29.24
CA ASP A 540 -18.28 44.61 28.03
C ASP A 540 -19.07 44.99 26.75
N GLY A 541 -18.63 46.07 26.10
CA GLY A 541 -19.12 46.54 24.80
C GLY A 541 -20.15 47.69 24.84
N THR A 542 -20.65 48.09 26.00
CA THR A 542 -21.58 49.24 26.11
C THR A 542 -21.29 50.09 27.33
N ILE A 543 -21.10 51.39 27.08
CA ILE A 543 -20.85 52.39 28.12
C ILE A 543 -22.00 53.40 28.10
N ASP A 544 -22.68 53.56 29.24
CA ASP A 544 -23.76 54.52 29.35
C ASP A 544 -23.21 55.95 29.48
N THR A 545 -23.85 56.88 28.78
CA THR A 545 -23.62 58.33 28.91
C THR A 545 -24.89 59.02 29.39
N VAL A 546 -24.73 60.09 30.18
CA VAL A 546 -25.84 60.85 30.80
C VAL A 546 -25.59 62.35 30.73
N TYR A 547 -26.65 63.13 30.82
CA TYR A 547 -26.58 64.59 31.01
C TYR A 547 -26.80 64.96 32.48
N HIS A 548 -25.91 65.75 33.06
CA HIS A 548 -26.04 66.30 34.41
C HIS A 548 -25.58 67.76 34.41
N LEU A 549 -26.46 68.65 34.89
CA LEU A 549 -26.24 70.12 34.91
C LEU A 549 -25.79 70.72 33.56
N GLY A 550 -26.36 70.20 32.46
CA GLY A 550 -26.06 70.65 31.10
C GLY A 550 -24.76 70.10 30.50
N CYS A 551 -24.01 69.28 31.23
CA CYS A 551 -22.82 68.59 30.74
C CYS A 551 -23.09 67.09 30.53
N LYS A 552 -22.47 66.50 29.52
CA LYS A 552 -22.50 65.07 29.21
C LYS A 552 -21.35 64.35 29.91
N TRP A 553 -21.69 63.23 30.54
CA TRP A 553 -20.78 62.41 31.33
C TRP A 553 -20.84 60.95 30.90
N GLN A 554 -19.70 60.26 30.95
CA GLN A 554 -19.55 58.83 30.68
C GLN A 554 -19.41 58.05 31.98
N CYS A 555 -20.15 56.95 32.11
CA CYS A 555 -20.05 56.07 33.26
C CYS A 555 -18.70 55.34 33.28
N LEU A 556 -17.92 55.50 34.36
CA LEU A 556 -16.66 54.78 34.59
C LEU A 556 -16.83 53.58 35.52
N LYS A 557 -17.91 53.53 36.30
CA LYS A 557 -18.15 52.47 37.29
C LYS A 557 -19.52 51.84 37.12
N ASP A 558 -19.56 50.53 36.87
CA ASP A 558 -20.81 49.80 36.66
C ASP A 558 -21.75 49.97 37.85
N LYS A 559 -23.03 50.27 37.55
CA LYS A 559 -24.11 50.48 38.53
C LYS A 559 -23.82 51.56 39.57
N THR A 560 -23.11 52.62 39.20
CA THR A 560 -22.92 53.75 40.13
C THR A 560 -24.25 54.42 40.48
N THR A 561 -24.44 54.68 41.77
CA THR A 561 -25.56 55.45 42.32
C THR A 561 -25.18 56.90 42.60
N LYS A 562 -23.91 57.27 42.40
CA LYS A 562 -23.43 58.64 42.63
C LYS A 562 -23.74 59.51 41.42
N PRO A 563 -24.13 60.79 41.61
CA PRO A 563 -24.27 61.72 40.49
C PRO A 563 -22.91 62.07 39.87
N PRO A 564 -22.86 62.47 38.59
CA PRO A 564 -21.65 63.00 37.98
C PRO A 564 -21.23 64.33 38.62
N THR A 565 -20.00 64.39 39.14
CA THR A 565 -19.43 65.59 39.77
C THR A 565 -18.00 65.84 39.31
N TYR A 566 -17.53 67.09 39.51
CA TYR A 566 -16.18 67.56 39.16
C TYR A 566 -15.03 66.64 39.62
N SER A 567 -15.16 65.95 40.75
CA SER A 567 -14.13 65.05 41.29
C SER A 567 -14.59 63.59 41.35
N SER A 568 -15.57 63.22 40.52
CA SER A 568 -16.14 61.88 40.50
C SER A 568 -15.16 60.85 39.96
N THR A 569 -14.96 59.76 40.70
CA THR A 569 -14.27 58.56 40.19
C THR A 569 -15.19 57.65 39.37
N ASP A 570 -16.49 57.92 39.38
CA ASP A 570 -17.51 57.07 38.80
C ASP A 570 -17.99 57.58 37.43
N TRP A 571 -17.62 58.81 37.08
CA TRP A 571 -18.07 59.51 35.88
C TRP A 571 -16.93 60.34 35.27
N ALA A 572 -16.75 60.27 33.95
CA ALA A 572 -15.83 61.12 33.19
C ALA A 572 -16.62 62.20 32.43
N PHE A 573 -16.12 63.43 32.41
CA PHE A 573 -16.66 64.49 31.56
C PHE A 573 -16.40 64.17 30.08
N LEU A 574 -17.39 64.39 29.21
CA LEU A 574 -17.27 64.22 27.76
C LEU A 574 -17.47 65.53 27.00
N GLU A 575 -18.56 66.24 27.29
CA GLU A 575 -19.03 67.37 26.49
C GLU A 575 -19.80 68.35 27.38
N GLY A 576 -19.69 69.66 27.16
CA GLY A 576 -20.37 70.67 28.00
C GLY A 576 -19.52 71.93 28.16
N ASN A 577 -19.68 72.63 29.28
CA ASN A 577 -18.86 73.79 29.64
C ASN A 577 -17.63 73.35 30.46
N PRO A 578 -16.41 73.32 29.88
CA PRO A 578 -15.21 72.89 30.59
C PRO A 578 -14.49 74.02 31.33
N TYR A 579 -14.97 75.26 31.22
CA TYR A 579 -14.25 76.41 31.74
C TYR A 579 -14.43 76.54 33.26
N PHE A 580 -13.31 76.75 33.94
CA PHE A 580 -13.29 77.16 35.34
C PHE A 580 -13.44 78.68 35.41
N THR A 581 -14.58 79.14 35.92
CA THR A 581 -14.86 80.58 36.06
C THR A 581 -14.99 80.97 37.53
N LEU A 582 -14.59 82.21 37.82
CA LEU A 582 -14.79 82.83 39.13
C LEU A 582 -15.88 83.89 39.02
N GLU A 583 -16.79 83.88 39.99
CA GLU A 583 -17.74 84.95 40.22
C GLU A 583 -17.37 85.68 41.50
N MET A 584 -17.12 87.00 41.42
CA MET A 584 -16.86 87.82 42.60
C MET A 584 -18.17 88.32 43.20
N ILE A 585 -18.32 88.16 44.51
CA ILE A 585 -19.53 88.46 45.27
C ILE A 585 -19.13 89.39 46.42
N SER A 586 -19.79 90.54 46.50
CA SER A 586 -19.64 91.48 47.62
C SER A 586 -20.68 91.19 48.72
N SER A 587 -20.27 91.24 49.99
CA SER A 587 -21.15 91.08 51.17
C SER A 587 -22.25 92.13 51.28
N LYS A 588 -22.10 93.24 50.54
CA LYS A 588 -23.09 94.31 50.34
C LYS A 588 -23.25 94.56 48.84
N TYR A 589 -24.13 95.46 48.44
CA TYR A 589 -24.25 95.89 47.04
C TYR A 589 -22.96 96.53 46.51
N TRP A 590 -22.79 96.57 45.19
CA TRP A 590 -21.68 97.23 44.48
C TRP A 590 -21.74 98.77 44.51
N SER A 591 -22.50 99.36 45.43
CA SER A 591 -22.66 100.81 45.56
C SER A 591 -22.58 101.20 47.02
N PHE A 592 -21.53 101.94 47.36
CA PHE A 592 -21.19 102.31 48.73
C PHE A 592 -21.36 103.81 48.93
N ARG A 593 -21.96 104.21 50.06
CA ARG A 593 -21.97 105.62 50.45
C ARG A 593 -20.60 105.98 51.02
N LEU A 594 -20.12 107.18 50.72
CA LEU A 594 -18.84 107.66 51.24
C LEU A 594 -18.74 107.57 52.78
N SER A 595 -19.86 107.78 53.49
CA SER A 595 -19.97 107.64 54.94
C SER A 595 -19.73 106.21 55.46
N ASP A 596 -20.04 105.20 54.64
CA ASP A 596 -19.87 103.80 55.01
C ASP A 596 -18.44 103.32 54.74
N ILE A 597 -17.76 103.93 53.76
CA ILE A 597 -16.36 103.66 53.42
C ILE A 597 -15.43 104.28 54.46
N THR A 598 -15.71 105.51 54.92
CA THR A 598 -14.85 106.26 55.88
C THR A 598 -15.21 106.04 57.35
N ALA A 599 -16.06 105.05 57.66
CA ALA A 599 -16.42 104.74 59.04
C ALA A 599 -15.23 104.12 59.80
N THR A 600 -15.03 104.55 61.04
CA THR A 600 -14.04 103.97 61.97
C THR A 600 -14.74 103.23 63.11
N ASN A 601 -14.06 102.24 63.68
CA ASN A 601 -14.44 101.58 64.92
C ASN A 601 -14.10 102.48 66.12
N GLU A 602 -14.58 102.11 67.32
CA GLU A 602 -14.34 102.87 68.57
C GLU A 602 -12.85 102.97 68.94
N ASP A 603 -12.02 102.06 68.44
CA ASP A 603 -10.56 102.02 68.62
C ASP A 603 -9.79 102.86 67.58
N GLY A 604 -10.50 103.52 66.66
CA GLY A 604 -9.92 104.33 65.59
C GLY A 604 -9.48 103.54 64.35
N SER A 605 -9.66 102.21 64.31
CA SER A 605 -9.38 101.41 63.12
C SER A 605 -10.45 101.65 62.04
N TRP A 606 -10.10 101.50 60.77
CA TRP A 606 -11.10 101.55 59.69
C TRP A 606 -12.07 100.37 59.79
N LYS A 607 -13.35 100.64 59.61
CA LYS A 607 -14.39 99.60 59.59
C LYS A 607 -14.43 98.94 58.22
N VAL A 608 -14.59 97.62 58.20
CA VAL A 608 -14.82 96.84 56.96
C VAL A 608 -16.14 97.28 56.34
N PHE A 609 -16.08 97.91 55.16
CA PHE A 609 -17.29 98.39 54.50
C PHE A 609 -17.91 97.33 53.58
N THR A 610 -17.11 96.41 53.03
CA THR A 610 -17.56 95.18 52.37
C THR A 610 -16.52 94.08 52.47
N THR A 611 -16.94 92.83 52.34
CA THR A 611 -16.07 91.68 52.09
C THR A 611 -16.30 91.18 50.68
N LEU A 612 -15.25 91.12 49.88
CA LEU A 612 -15.26 90.46 48.58
C LEU A 612 -15.06 88.96 48.80
N SER A 613 -15.86 88.14 48.15
CA SER A 613 -15.75 86.68 48.16
C SER A 613 -15.77 86.17 46.73
N VAL A 614 -15.13 85.04 46.47
CA VAL A 614 -15.15 84.41 45.14
C VAL A 614 -15.83 83.07 45.18
N ARG A 615 -16.67 82.81 44.17
CA ARG A 615 -17.34 81.52 43.94
C ARG A 615 -16.78 80.89 42.67
N GLY A 616 -16.27 79.67 42.79
CA GLY A 616 -15.72 78.91 41.67
C GLY A 616 -16.78 78.03 41.02
N MET A 617 -16.89 78.09 39.69
CA MET A 617 -17.80 77.25 38.91
C MET A 617 -17.02 76.43 37.88
N LEU A 618 -17.23 75.13 37.86
CA LEU A 618 -16.66 74.21 36.87
C LEU A 618 -17.67 73.11 36.53
N TYR A 619 -17.86 72.82 35.24
CA TYR A 619 -18.92 71.93 34.75
C TYR A 619 -20.33 72.32 35.25
N ASN A 620 -20.56 73.63 35.38
CA ASN A 620 -21.76 74.23 35.99
C ASN A 620 -22.03 73.77 37.45
N GLN A 621 -21.00 73.34 38.16
CA GLN A 621 -21.03 72.95 39.57
C GLN A 621 -20.22 73.93 40.40
N ASP A 622 -20.68 74.16 41.62
CA ASP A 622 -19.94 74.95 42.61
C ASP A 622 -18.74 74.14 43.13
N VAL A 623 -17.55 74.67 42.91
CA VAL A 623 -16.27 74.03 43.28
C VAL A 623 -15.44 74.91 44.21
N THR A 624 -16.08 75.91 44.84
CA THR A 624 -15.43 76.92 45.69
C THR A 624 -14.53 76.31 46.78
N ASP A 625 -14.96 75.22 47.43
CA ASP A 625 -14.21 74.55 48.49
C ASP A 625 -12.98 73.77 47.98
N SER A 626 -12.93 73.49 46.68
CA SER A 626 -11.84 72.74 46.03
C SER A 626 -10.79 73.66 45.39
N MET A 627 -11.01 74.98 45.40
CA MET A 627 -10.07 75.96 44.88
C MET A 627 -8.79 75.99 45.71
N THR A 628 -7.67 76.17 45.03
CA THR A 628 -6.33 76.28 45.60
C THR A 628 -5.63 77.49 45.01
N ASN A 629 -4.53 77.94 45.64
CA ASN A 629 -3.75 79.09 45.17
C ASN A 629 -4.62 80.33 44.84
N VAL A 630 -5.51 80.70 45.77
CA VAL A 630 -6.37 81.89 45.60
C VAL A 630 -5.53 83.13 45.85
N ILE A 631 -5.28 83.90 44.79
CA ILE A 631 -4.42 85.07 44.79
C ILE A 631 -5.27 86.30 44.57
N TRP A 632 -5.17 87.25 45.50
CA TRP A 632 -5.76 88.58 45.37
C TRP A 632 -4.69 89.58 44.97
N THR A 633 -4.97 90.35 43.92
CA THR A 633 -4.17 91.49 43.49
C THR A 633 -5.02 92.76 43.52
N ARG A 634 -4.33 93.89 43.66
CA ARG A 634 -4.93 95.21 43.63
C ARG A 634 -4.17 96.08 42.64
N ASP A 635 -4.89 96.87 41.87
CA ASP A 635 -4.34 97.96 41.06
C ASP A 635 -4.91 99.28 41.56
N SER A 636 -4.08 100.08 42.23
CA SER A 636 -4.41 101.46 42.64
C SER A 636 -3.61 102.51 41.85
N GLY A 637 -2.96 102.11 40.75
CA GLY A 637 -2.03 102.95 39.98
C GLY A 637 -0.65 103.15 40.61
N ASN A 638 -0.31 102.46 41.70
CA ASN A 638 1.01 102.52 42.34
C ASN A 638 1.56 101.11 42.65
N PRO A 639 2.39 100.55 41.76
CA PRO A 639 2.90 99.18 41.90
C PRO A 639 3.61 98.88 43.22
N THR A 640 4.24 99.87 43.85
CA THR A 640 4.96 99.66 45.12
C THR A 640 4.00 99.44 46.28
N LEU A 641 2.90 100.21 46.32
CA LEU A 641 1.85 100.06 47.33
C LEU A 641 1.03 98.80 47.10
N ASP A 642 0.77 98.47 45.83
CA ASP A 642 0.01 97.29 45.43
C ASP A 642 0.74 95.98 45.76
N ASN A 643 2.06 95.91 45.52
CA ASN A 643 2.87 94.75 45.94
C ASN A 643 2.90 94.57 47.46
N LYS A 644 2.97 95.68 48.23
CA LYS A 644 2.93 95.61 49.69
C LYS A 644 1.56 95.15 50.19
N TRP A 645 0.49 95.61 49.55
CA TRP A 645 -0.88 95.21 49.84
C TRP A 645 -1.12 93.72 49.54
N ALA A 646 -0.64 93.22 48.39
CA ALA A 646 -0.78 91.81 48.02
C ALA A 646 -0.06 90.90 49.03
N LEU A 647 1.12 91.31 49.53
CA LEU A 647 1.85 90.56 50.56
C LEU A 647 1.12 90.52 51.91
N SER A 648 0.46 91.61 52.32
CA SER A 648 -0.31 91.61 53.57
C SER A 648 -1.61 90.79 53.47
N HIS A 649 -2.12 90.56 52.26
CA HIS A 649 -3.36 89.83 52.00
C HIS A 649 -3.15 88.43 51.37
N ALA A 650 -1.91 87.93 51.33
CA ALA A 650 -1.57 86.67 50.66
C ALA A 650 -2.28 85.41 51.24
N ASN A 651 -2.81 85.47 52.47
CA ASN A 651 -3.42 84.33 53.18
C ASN A 651 -4.89 84.55 53.57
N VAL A 652 -5.60 85.49 52.92
CA VAL A 652 -7.02 85.76 53.24
C VAL A 652 -7.97 84.68 52.69
N GLY A 653 -7.50 83.81 51.81
CA GLY A 653 -8.29 82.74 51.20
C GLY A 653 -9.38 83.28 50.28
N ASN A 654 -10.56 82.67 50.30
CA ASN A 654 -11.66 82.97 49.37
C ASN A 654 -12.43 84.25 49.74
N SER A 655 -12.05 84.96 50.81
CA SER A 655 -12.77 86.13 51.32
C SER A 655 -11.81 87.23 51.76
N LEU A 656 -11.93 88.37 51.10
CA LEU A 656 -11.12 89.56 51.30
C LEU A 656 -11.96 90.68 51.94
N PRO A 657 -11.80 90.95 53.25
CA PRO A 657 -12.43 92.11 53.89
C PRO A 657 -11.77 93.41 53.41
N ILE A 658 -12.57 94.37 52.94
CA ILE A 658 -12.10 95.66 52.40
C ILE A 658 -12.42 96.78 53.38
N THR A 659 -11.39 97.57 53.69
CA THR A 659 -11.43 98.79 54.50
C THR A 659 -11.04 100.01 53.68
N TYR A 660 -11.17 101.21 54.27
CA TYR A 660 -10.71 102.44 53.63
C TYR A 660 -9.22 102.41 53.27
N GLU A 661 -8.38 101.76 54.10
CA GLU A 661 -6.93 101.69 53.87
C GLU A 661 -6.58 100.89 52.60
N ASP A 662 -7.40 99.89 52.27
CA ASP A 662 -7.24 99.06 51.08
C ASP A 662 -7.46 99.82 49.77
N LEU A 663 -8.18 100.95 49.81
CA LEU A 663 -8.39 101.84 48.66
C LEU A 663 -7.24 102.86 48.48
N GLY A 664 -6.40 103.05 49.49
CA GLY A 664 -5.25 103.95 49.45
C GLY A 664 -5.61 105.42 49.14
N LEU A 665 -4.66 106.15 48.53
CA LEU A 665 -4.84 107.57 48.17
C LEU A 665 -5.86 107.79 47.04
N ALA A 666 -6.27 106.72 46.35
CA ALA A 666 -7.19 106.74 45.23
C ALA A 666 -8.68 106.69 45.66
N ALA A 667 -8.97 106.46 46.96
CA ALA A 667 -10.31 106.28 47.52
C ALA A 667 -11.35 107.39 47.18
N TYR A 668 -10.90 108.57 46.73
CA TYR A 668 -11.76 109.71 46.37
C TYR A 668 -12.13 109.79 44.88
N SER A 669 -11.62 108.88 44.06
CA SER A 669 -11.90 108.83 42.62
C SER A 669 -12.67 107.54 42.29
N ILE A 670 -13.83 107.69 41.64
CA ILE A 670 -14.67 106.54 41.24
C ILE A 670 -13.93 105.72 40.19
N GLY A 671 -13.92 104.40 40.35
CA GLY A 671 -13.34 103.49 39.37
C GLY A 671 -11.81 103.43 39.41
N SER A 672 -11.19 103.81 40.52
CA SER A 672 -9.74 104.06 40.61
C SER A 672 -8.95 102.89 41.21
N VAL A 673 -9.64 101.95 41.86
CA VAL A 673 -9.00 100.78 42.45
C VAL A 673 -9.70 99.52 41.95
N THR A 674 -8.94 98.63 41.30
CA THR A 674 -9.44 97.33 40.85
C THR A 674 -8.84 96.23 41.72
N PHE A 675 -9.70 95.39 42.31
CA PHE A 675 -9.30 94.15 42.95
C PHE A 675 -9.52 93.01 41.99
N THR A 676 -8.50 92.21 41.74
CA THR A 676 -8.59 91.02 40.89
C THR A 676 -8.28 89.79 41.72
N CYS A 677 -9.04 88.73 41.48
CA CYS A 677 -8.82 87.42 42.06
C CYS A 677 -8.57 86.40 40.96
N THR A 678 -7.55 85.58 41.16
CA THR A 678 -7.33 84.35 40.41
C THR A 678 -7.31 83.16 41.36
N ALA A 679 -7.74 82.01 40.87
CA ALA A 679 -7.68 80.75 41.62
C ALA A 679 -7.26 79.62 40.69
N GLU A 680 -6.77 78.54 41.30
CA GLU A 680 -6.39 77.33 40.61
C GLU A 680 -7.22 76.16 41.11
N ILE A 681 -7.55 75.24 40.20
CA ILE A 681 -8.20 73.98 40.55
C ILE A 681 -7.56 72.83 39.77
N LYS A 682 -7.52 71.62 40.35
CA LYS A 682 -6.81 70.46 39.77
C LYS A 682 -7.78 69.42 39.22
N ASP A 683 -7.81 69.27 37.90
CA ASP A 683 -8.64 68.32 37.17
C ASP A 683 -7.86 67.58 36.09
N GLY A 684 -7.01 66.64 36.51
CA GLY A 684 -5.96 66.06 35.65
C GLY A 684 -4.83 67.05 35.37
N GLU A 685 -5.15 68.28 34.99
CA GLU A 685 -4.28 69.44 34.81
C GLU A 685 -4.68 70.58 35.76
N THR A 686 -3.77 71.53 36.01
CA THR A 686 -4.09 72.74 36.79
C THR A 686 -4.81 73.73 35.88
N LEU A 687 -6.09 73.97 36.16
CA LEU A 687 -6.89 75.00 35.52
C LEU A 687 -6.76 76.30 36.31
N ILE A 688 -6.46 77.40 35.61
CA ILE A 688 -6.43 78.75 36.18
C ILE A 688 -7.73 79.43 35.75
N SER A 689 -8.42 80.06 36.70
CA SER A 689 -9.64 80.79 36.40
C SER A 689 -9.39 81.98 35.48
N GLU A 690 -10.41 82.38 34.71
CA GLU A 690 -10.46 83.75 34.22
C GLU A 690 -10.43 84.74 35.40
N GLU A 691 -9.75 85.87 35.22
CA GLU A 691 -9.62 86.90 36.23
C GLU A 691 -11.00 87.45 36.62
N ALA A 692 -11.39 87.26 37.88
CA ALA A 692 -12.55 87.95 38.43
C ALA A 692 -12.08 89.29 39.00
N SER A 693 -12.60 90.39 38.46
CA SER A 693 -12.23 91.73 38.87
C SER A 693 -13.42 92.54 39.37
N ALA A 694 -13.21 93.36 40.39
CA ALA A 694 -14.14 94.39 40.80
C ALA A 694 -13.43 95.74 40.95
N THR A 695 -14.00 96.77 40.33
CA THR A 695 -13.49 98.14 40.41
C THR A 695 -14.41 98.98 41.29
N PHE A 696 -13.81 99.72 42.23
CA PHE A 696 -14.50 100.57 43.20
C PHE A 696 -14.35 102.06 42.88
#